data_AF-A0A9W6ZH85-F1
#
_entry.id   AF-A0A9W6ZH85-F1
#
_cell.length_a   1.000
_cell.length_b   1.000
_cell.length_c   1.000
_cell.angle_alpha   90.00
_cell.angle_beta   90.00
_cell.angle_gamma   90.00
#
_symmetry.space_group_name_H-M   'P 1'
#
loop_
_entity.id
_entity.type
_entity.pdbx_description
1 polymer ?
#
loop_
_entity_poly.entity_id
_entity_poly.type
_entity_poly.pdbx_seq_one_letter_code
_entity_poly.pdbx_strand_id
1 'polypeptide(L)'
;MAAPPEAVRSWRLTKLTLFVLVLFLLPPSSSSSSAASKDLKTCIKAAPKTLSATQAKELCSSGTYKDEPSACAKGLLKSAKSSHPFNVEEVVSFCKSVSSHHATDCVKSLHSKQSKFSVGSKARLCKHESETSKNFECTQRLSKLPKSFPADFPATFCSVSNPMVASTECVASLKLQFFSPDNAVTICQGAISKAPAEKCANDKSISNSLKPDQIASLCPSSTTTDAPPKCFKKTPASFTADDSIRLCSGSVSATPADCASAVDNKLKRKLGDGGSVALCRGAEGTGPAVCAAAVPGKVSNATTLALCKGATSNDPAKCFKDSAKPMKNDEDLMVSLCKGSKSDVVMDCLLKAPFTMEPKNKAILCNGAQSTIPAECADFMWSSNLQVAAGTVDDAQLNEEHVVKLCSGVSSIAPALCYFQAPNSLSKGNQEILCEGESNIFMEERGGGGGGSGKGKGGSKEVSMSAAAMCAKEGLKHHLDHNLVVRLCRSHVSVDTKDLILGPIVCAVSAPFNFAPNQILSLCSGATNGFPSTCAKKVDNSFTSSLKVSLCANSEDFTPVECISHLPSTVTQEDAVKLCAEAKTLTPAYCISSLSTSRLAGRDISKCRKAVSVATSLELREVDYEGDALLPGTNMVVSLHLMDQFGQFRKWDNDTYVSAKLALKGSGGAMLEGKRVNVTENGVVSFDTLSVDKEGNFTLGFFVGQTVGEAEEREEVGEMGGKAAAAASLRLRVGMDPTEARMAGVCHGLFDSFMCSAEDDEPVKVLDNLEAISLIPFPSSTKFMPCVDLLEEAGFVVTQSWIGDLWLRSGSGVEILGLGLITKDMGYWERLGLEVGSSKAQIKKAYFKKSLEWHPDRWVQHPHLRSKAANIFELISEAYRGLSGCMKLEGGEGGGMC
;
A
#
# COMPACT_ATOMS: atom_id res chain seq x y z
N MET A 1 58.63 -74.29 -45.48
CA MET A 1 58.75 -75.43 -46.41
C MET A 1 57.41 -75.57 -47.11
N ALA A 2 57.22 -75.56 -48.41
CA ALA A 2 58.08 -75.31 -49.57
C ALA A 2 57.17 -74.77 -50.69
N ALA A 3 57.74 -73.99 -51.60
CA ALA A 3 57.14 -73.34 -52.77
C ALA A 3 56.99 -74.33 -53.98
N PRO A 4 56.86 -73.88 -55.25
CA PRO A 4 55.82 -73.13 -56.01
C PRO A 4 55.34 -74.02 -57.23
N PRO A 5 54.84 -73.57 -58.43
CA PRO A 5 54.66 -72.22 -59.01
C PRO A 5 53.38 -71.89 -59.84
N GLU A 6 53.28 -70.58 -60.19
CA GLU A 6 52.76 -69.88 -61.42
C GLU A 6 51.38 -70.24 -62.04
N ALA A 7 50.63 -69.40 -62.79
CA ALA A 7 50.46 -67.95 -62.99
C ALA A 7 49.35 -67.76 -64.09
N VAL A 8 48.76 -66.54 -64.18
CA VAL A 8 48.15 -65.88 -65.37
C VAL A 8 46.60 -65.77 -65.56
N ARG A 9 46.11 -64.55 -65.20
CA ARG A 9 45.21 -63.55 -65.87
C ARG A 9 43.68 -63.71 -66.06
N SER A 10 42.95 -62.72 -65.51
CA SER A 10 42.18 -61.63 -66.21
C SER A 10 40.98 -61.13 -65.36
N TRP A 11 41.07 -60.06 -64.54
CA TRP A 11 40.67 -58.64 -64.78
C TRP A 11 39.21 -58.41 -65.26
N ARG A 12 38.33 -57.59 -64.66
CA ARG A 12 38.43 -56.54 -63.60
C ARG A 12 37.11 -56.41 -62.81
N LEU A 13 37.27 -56.12 -61.51
CA LEU A 13 36.30 -56.22 -60.44
C LEU A 13 35.27 -55.09 -60.34
N THR A 14 34.09 -55.56 -59.95
CA THR A 14 32.89 -54.93 -59.42
C THR A 14 33.02 -54.32 -58.02
N LYS A 15 32.18 -53.30 -57.82
CA LYS A 15 31.35 -53.00 -56.64
C LYS A 15 31.95 -52.16 -55.51
N LEU A 16 31.71 -50.88 -55.73
CA LEU A 16 31.49 -49.77 -54.80
C LEU A 16 30.36 -50.06 -53.77
N THR A 17 30.59 -50.99 -52.84
CA THR A 17 29.69 -51.21 -51.68
C THR A 17 30.44 -51.23 -50.34
N LEU A 18 31.59 -50.54 -50.25
CA LEU A 18 32.39 -50.49 -49.03
C LEU A 18 33.12 -49.15 -48.80
N PHE A 19 32.54 -48.03 -49.26
CA PHE A 19 33.16 -46.69 -49.15
C PHE A 19 32.39 -45.68 -48.28
N VAL A 20 31.36 -46.12 -47.53
CA VAL A 20 30.55 -45.23 -46.67
C VAL A 20 30.84 -45.42 -45.17
N LEU A 21 31.65 -46.41 -44.76
CA LEU A 21 31.80 -46.80 -43.35
C LEU A 21 33.14 -46.43 -42.69
N VAL A 22 34.04 -45.68 -43.34
CA VAL A 22 35.39 -45.35 -42.76
C VAL A 22 35.80 -43.87 -42.94
N LEU A 23 34.86 -42.92 -42.95
CA LEU A 23 35.19 -41.48 -42.89
C LEU A 23 34.64 -40.73 -41.68
N PHE A 24 34.15 -41.46 -40.66
CA PHE A 24 33.64 -40.86 -39.41
C PHE A 24 34.63 -40.87 -38.23
N LEU A 25 35.89 -41.23 -38.43
CA LEU A 25 36.89 -41.18 -37.35
C LEU A 25 38.24 -40.65 -37.87
N LEU A 26 38.40 -39.32 -37.81
CA LEU A 26 39.57 -38.54 -37.34
C LEU A 26 39.53 -37.11 -37.94
N PRO A 27 39.83 -36.05 -37.17
CA PRO A 27 39.80 -34.66 -37.64
C PRO A 27 41.12 -34.32 -38.37
N PRO A 28 41.10 -33.48 -39.42
CA PRO A 28 41.77 -32.17 -39.26
C PRO A 28 41.28 -31.00 -40.17
N SER A 29 41.47 -29.79 -39.62
CA SER A 29 41.90 -28.51 -40.22
C SER A 29 41.51 -28.07 -41.65
N SER A 30 40.87 -26.89 -41.69
CA SER A 30 41.05 -25.74 -42.61
C SER A 30 41.71 -25.96 -44.00
N SER A 31 40.96 -25.70 -45.08
CA SER A 31 41.18 -24.55 -46.00
C SER A 31 40.45 -24.69 -47.36
N SER A 32 39.96 -23.55 -47.84
CA SER A 32 39.63 -23.13 -49.22
C SER A 32 38.69 -23.96 -50.11
N SER A 33 37.52 -23.39 -50.42
CA SER A 33 36.70 -23.73 -51.59
C SER A 33 36.34 -22.47 -52.38
N SER A 34 36.88 -22.31 -53.59
CA SER A 34 36.39 -21.29 -54.54
C SER A 34 36.33 -21.76 -56.00
N ALA A 35 36.66 -23.02 -56.31
CA ALA A 35 36.66 -23.52 -57.69
C ALA A 35 35.45 -24.41 -58.06
N ALA A 36 34.65 -24.90 -57.10
CA ALA A 36 33.53 -25.83 -57.38
C ALA A 36 32.18 -25.16 -57.73
N SER A 37 32.10 -23.82 -57.74
CA SER A 37 30.84 -23.07 -57.87
C SER A 37 30.37 -22.86 -59.33
N LYS A 38 31.28 -22.93 -60.31
CA LYS A 38 30.94 -22.60 -61.71
C LYS A 38 30.35 -23.76 -62.52
N ASP A 39 30.70 -25.02 -62.25
CA ASP A 39 30.21 -26.14 -63.05
C ASP A 39 28.84 -26.68 -62.59
N LEU A 40 28.41 -26.36 -61.36
CA LEU A 40 27.13 -26.84 -60.82
C LEU A 40 25.91 -25.99 -61.27
N LYS A 41 26.11 -24.69 -61.54
CA LYS A 41 25.06 -23.83 -62.13
C LYS A 41 24.64 -24.28 -63.53
N THR A 42 25.55 -24.93 -64.25
CA THR A 42 25.29 -25.52 -65.58
C THR A 42 24.48 -26.81 -65.45
N CYS A 43 24.74 -27.62 -64.42
CA CYS A 43 24.02 -28.86 -64.14
C CYS A 43 22.54 -28.61 -63.75
N ILE A 44 22.28 -27.60 -62.91
CA ILE A 44 20.91 -27.24 -62.47
C ILE A 44 20.06 -26.68 -63.61
N LYS A 45 20.67 -26.01 -64.60
CA LYS A 45 19.95 -25.53 -65.80
C LYS A 45 19.57 -26.65 -66.77
N ALA A 46 20.29 -27.77 -66.78
CA ALA A 46 20.07 -28.89 -67.70
C ALA A 46 19.15 -29.99 -67.11
N ALA A 47 19.08 -30.12 -65.79
CA ALA A 47 18.30 -31.13 -65.07
C ALA A 47 16.75 -31.11 -65.22
N PRO A 48 16.03 -30.01 -65.54
CA PRO A 48 14.57 -30.00 -65.40
C PRO A 48 13.77 -30.81 -66.42
N LYS A 49 14.40 -31.48 -67.39
CA LYS A 49 13.67 -32.23 -68.44
C LYS A 49 13.60 -33.75 -68.21
N THR A 50 14.26 -34.32 -67.20
CA THR A 50 14.35 -35.79 -67.03
C THR A 50 14.18 -36.31 -65.61
N LEU A 51 13.95 -35.46 -64.61
CA LEU A 51 13.81 -35.89 -63.21
C LEU A 51 12.35 -36.14 -62.81
N SER A 52 12.09 -37.24 -62.10
CA SER A 52 10.79 -37.48 -61.46
C SER A 52 10.62 -36.64 -60.19
N ALA A 53 9.37 -36.43 -59.75
CA ALA A 53 9.04 -35.62 -58.57
C ALA A 53 9.76 -36.11 -57.30
N THR A 54 9.92 -37.43 -57.15
CA THR A 54 10.63 -38.04 -56.02
C THR A 54 12.13 -37.76 -56.07
N GLN A 55 12.74 -37.83 -57.26
CA GLN A 55 14.17 -37.54 -57.44
C GLN A 55 14.49 -36.06 -57.24
N ALA A 56 13.62 -35.16 -57.68
CA ALA A 56 13.77 -33.72 -57.45
C ALA A 56 13.68 -33.36 -55.96
N LYS A 57 12.79 -34.04 -55.22
CA LYS A 57 12.65 -33.90 -53.76
C LYS A 57 13.92 -34.37 -53.05
N GLU A 58 14.45 -35.52 -53.45
CA GLU A 58 15.65 -36.11 -52.84
C GLU A 58 16.90 -35.25 -53.10
N LEU A 59 17.04 -34.69 -54.31
CA LEU A 59 18.13 -33.78 -54.70
C LEU A 59 18.14 -32.47 -53.89
N CYS A 60 16.96 -31.92 -53.56
CA CYS A 60 16.86 -30.72 -52.74
C CYS A 60 16.95 -31.00 -51.24
N SER A 61 16.68 -32.22 -50.79
CA SER A 61 16.90 -32.63 -49.40
C SER A 61 18.32 -33.11 -49.11
N SER A 62 19.09 -33.56 -50.12
CA SER A 62 20.44 -34.11 -49.93
C SER A 62 21.58 -33.10 -50.07
N GLY A 63 21.29 -31.81 -50.30
CA GLY A 63 22.30 -30.79 -50.54
C GLY A 63 22.85 -30.14 -49.27
N THR A 64 24.18 -30.12 -49.12
CA THR A 64 24.97 -29.33 -48.16
C THR A 64 24.91 -27.82 -48.46
N TYR A 65 23.70 -27.26 -48.58
CA TYR A 65 23.47 -25.82 -48.72
C TYR A 65 22.85 -25.29 -47.43
N LYS A 66 23.59 -24.43 -46.72
CA LYS A 66 23.07 -23.71 -45.55
C LYS A 66 22.15 -22.55 -45.90
N ASP A 67 22.06 -22.17 -47.18
CA ASP A 67 21.25 -21.02 -47.60
C ASP A 67 20.19 -21.41 -48.64
N GLU A 68 18.94 -21.42 -48.17
CA GLU A 68 17.65 -21.31 -48.87
C GLU A 68 17.03 -22.53 -49.61
N PRO A 69 16.29 -23.38 -48.88
CA PRO A 69 15.26 -24.29 -49.41
C PRO A 69 14.17 -23.57 -50.24
N SER A 70 13.93 -22.29 -49.95
CA SER A 70 13.00 -21.41 -50.67
C SER A 70 13.40 -21.19 -52.15
N ALA A 71 14.71 -21.24 -52.46
CA ALA A 71 15.23 -21.08 -53.82
C ALA A 71 15.01 -22.33 -54.67
N CYS A 72 15.17 -23.54 -54.09
CA CYS A 72 14.82 -24.79 -54.78
C CYS A 72 13.30 -24.85 -55.07
N ALA A 73 12.46 -24.56 -54.08
CA ALA A 73 11.01 -24.55 -54.26
C ALA A 73 10.56 -23.54 -55.34
N LYS A 74 11.18 -22.35 -55.38
CA LYS A 74 10.98 -21.36 -56.46
C LYS A 74 11.42 -21.88 -57.84
N GLY A 75 12.51 -22.63 -57.92
CA GLY A 75 13.00 -23.24 -59.17
C GLY A 75 12.06 -24.31 -59.71
N LEU A 76 11.53 -25.16 -58.84
CA LEU A 76 10.55 -26.19 -59.18
C LEU A 76 9.21 -25.58 -59.64
N LEU A 77 8.71 -24.57 -58.94
CA LEU A 77 7.48 -23.85 -59.34
C LEU A 77 7.64 -23.04 -60.64
N LYS A 78 8.83 -22.51 -60.94
CA LYS A 78 9.08 -21.82 -62.22
C LYS A 78 9.15 -22.78 -63.41
N SER A 79 9.58 -24.03 -63.18
CA SER A 79 9.72 -25.06 -64.22
C SER A 79 8.38 -25.76 -64.53
N ALA A 80 7.40 -25.67 -63.63
CA ALA A 80 6.04 -26.23 -63.76
C ALA A 80 5.19 -25.62 -64.91
N LYS A 81 5.74 -24.73 -65.73
CA LYS A 81 5.10 -24.26 -66.97
C LYS A 81 5.18 -25.26 -68.13
N SER A 82 5.91 -26.38 -67.99
CA SER A 82 5.91 -27.46 -68.97
C SER A 82 5.43 -28.79 -68.38
N SER A 83 4.24 -29.18 -68.82
CA SER A 83 3.62 -30.51 -68.90
C SER A 83 3.44 -31.43 -67.67
N HIS A 84 4.00 -31.21 -66.47
CA HIS A 84 3.59 -31.95 -65.26
C HIS A 84 3.43 -31.04 -64.03
N PRO A 85 2.24 -30.95 -63.39
CA PRO A 85 2.02 -30.06 -62.26
C PRO A 85 2.27 -30.76 -60.91
N PHE A 86 3.03 -30.12 -60.03
CA PHE A 86 2.94 -30.40 -58.59
C PHE A 86 1.61 -29.83 -58.07
N ASN A 87 0.86 -30.62 -57.29
CA ASN A 87 -0.34 -30.14 -56.59
C ASN A 87 0.08 -29.20 -55.44
N VAL A 88 -0.69 -28.15 -55.18
CA VAL A 88 -0.53 -27.21 -54.05
C VAL A 88 -0.31 -27.93 -52.72
N GLU A 89 -0.98 -29.05 -52.48
CA GLU A 89 -0.83 -29.87 -51.27
C GLU A 89 0.56 -30.51 -51.14
N GLU A 90 1.20 -30.87 -52.26
CA GLU A 90 2.55 -31.46 -52.26
C GLU A 90 3.61 -30.39 -51.97
N VAL A 91 3.41 -29.17 -52.49
CA VAL A 91 4.29 -28.02 -52.21
C VAL A 91 4.15 -27.55 -50.76
N VAL A 92 2.93 -27.57 -50.21
CA VAL A 92 2.67 -27.27 -48.79
C VAL A 92 3.24 -28.36 -47.88
N SER A 93 3.11 -29.63 -48.25
CA SER A 93 3.75 -30.75 -47.55
C SER A 93 5.28 -30.64 -47.55
N PHE A 94 5.86 -30.23 -48.67
CA PHE A 94 7.29 -29.95 -48.77
C PHE A 94 7.74 -28.81 -47.84
N CYS A 95 7.09 -27.64 -47.85
CA CYS A 95 7.44 -26.53 -46.94
C CYS A 95 7.29 -26.92 -45.46
N LYS A 96 6.37 -27.83 -45.11
CA LYS A 96 6.21 -28.36 -43.74
C LYS A 96 7.35 -29.30 -43.30
N SER A 97 8.04 -29.94 -44.25
CA SER A 97 9.13 -30.89 -43.97
C SER A 97 10.50 -30.24 -43.77
N VAL A 98 10.61 -28.91 -43.93
CA VAL A 98 11.85 -28.14 -43.73
C VAL A 98 11.90 -27.62 -42.29
N SER A 99 13.10 -27.46 -41.72
CA SER A 99 13.28 -26.97 -40.34
C SER A 99 12.53 -25.65 -40.05
N SER A 100 12.03 -25.51 -38.82
CA SER A 100 11.01 -24.52 -38.41
C SER A 100 11.34 -23.07 -38.76
N HIS A 101 12.62 -22.70 -38.82
CA HIS A 101 13.04 -21.33 -39.14
C HIS A 101 12.87 -20.95 -40.62
N HIS A 102 12.84 -21.92 -41.56
CA HIS A 102 12.73 -21.62 -43.00
C HIS A 102 11.34 -21.90 -43.59
N ALA A 103 10.48 -22.62 -42.87
CA ALA A 103 9.10 -22.89 -43.29
C ALA A 103 8.30 -21.57 -43.46
N THR A 104 8.54 -20.60 -42.59
CA THR A 104 7.86 -19.30 -42.59
C THR A 104 8.18 -18.47 -43.84
N ASP A 105 9.43 -18.48 -44.29
CA ASP A 105 9.86 -17.75 -45.50
C ASP A 105 9.39 -18.44 -46.79
N CYS A 106 9.31 -19.79 -46.77
CA CYS A 106 8.70 -20.60 -47.83
C CYS A 106 7.24 -20.16 -48.08
N VAL A 107 6.46 -20.03 -47.00
CA VAL A 107 5.04 -19.65 -47.05
C VAL A 107 4.84 -18.16 -47.40
N LYS A 108 5.66 -17.24 -46.87
CA LYS A 108 5.59 -15.81 -47.20
C LYS A 108 5.84 -15.54 -48.68
N SER A 109 6.80 -16.22 -49.31
CA SER A 109 7.03 -16.10 -50.76
C SER A 109 5.83 -16.58 -51.59
N LEU A 110 5.10 -17.62 -51.13
CA LEU A 110 3.90 -18.12 -51.80
C LEU A 110 2.72 -17.14 -51.69
N HIS A 111 2.55 -16.50 -50.54
CA HIS A 111 1.45 -15.57 -50.26
C HIS A 111 1.52 -14.29 -51.12
N SER A 112 2.73 -13.81 -51.42
CA SER A 112 2.94 -12.52 -52.10
C SER A 112 2.55 -12.47 -53.58
N LYS A 113 2.19 -13.60 -54.24
CA LYS A 113 2.08 -13.65 -55.71
C LYS A 113 0.82 -14.26 -56.33
N GLN A 114 -0.27 -14.55 -55.60
CA GLN A 114 -1.50 -15.05 -56.26
C GLN A 114 -2.82 -14.48 -55.73
N SER A 115 -3.55 -13.83 -56.64
CA SER A 115 -4.90 -13.28 -56.46
C SER A 115 -6.02 -14.34 -56.51
N LYS A 116 -5.72 -15.60 -56.86
CA LYS A 116 -6.73 -16.62 -57.22
C LYS A 116 -7.17 -17.60 -56.12
N PHE A 117 -6.73 -17.44 -54.87
CA PHE A 117 -7.21 -18.31 -53.78
C PHE A 117 -8.59 -17.89 -53.25
N SER A 118 -9.47 -18.86 -53.00
CA SER A 118 -10.75 -18.64 -52.32
C SER A 118 -10.55 -18.12 -50.90
N VAL A 119 -11.51 -17.36 -50.37
CA VAL A 119 -11.46 -16.78 -49.01
C VAL A 119 -11.25 -17.87 -47.94
N GLY A 120 -11.85 -19.05 -48.11
CA GLY A 120 -11.67 -20.20 -47.21
C GLY A 120 -10.29 -20.87 -47.31
N SER A 121 -9.58 -20.73 -48.42
CA SER A 121 -8.20 -21.21 -48.58
C SER A 121 -7.20 -20.18 -48.02
N LYS A 122 -7.48 -18.88 -48.19
CA LYS A 122 -6.70 -17.77 -47.59
C LYS A 122 -6.80 -17.79 -46.07
N ALA A 123 -7.98 -18.02 -45.50
CA ALA A 123 -8.19 -18.16 -44.06
C ALA A 123 -7.42 -19.35 -43.45
N ARG A 124 -7.21 -20.44 -44.22
CA ARG A 124 -6.37 -21.58 -43.78
C ARG A 124 -4.87 -21.33 -43.96
N LEU A 125 -4.48 -20.44 -44.87
CA LEU A 125 -3.11 -19.99 -45.09
C LEU A 125 -2.65 -18.96 -44.04
N CYS A 126 -3.54 -18.13 -43.52
CA CYS A 126 -3.25 -17.08 -42.52
C CYS A 126 -3.14 -17.58 -41.06
N LYS A 127 -2.72 -18.83 -40.83
CA LYS A 127 -2.63 -19.44 -39.49
C LYS A 127 -1.46 -18.93 -38.62
N HIS A 128 -0.74 -17.84 -38.96
CA HIS A 128 0.23 -17.24 -38.03
C HIS A 128 0.46 -15.74 -38.26
N GLU A 129 -0.21 -14.94 -37.43
CA GLU A 129 0.26 -13.63 -36.92
C GLU A 129 -0.07 -13.59 -35.42
N SER A 130 0.74 -12.89 -34.62
CA SER A 130 0.82 -13.01 -33.15
C SER A 130 -0.45 -12.66 -32.36
N GLU A 131 -1.52 -12.18 -33.01
CA GLU A 131 -2.81 -11.90 -32.40
C GLU A 131 -3.86 -13.02 -32.60
N THR A 132 -3.73 -13.89 -33.61
CA THR A 132 -4.78 -14.89 -33.92
C THR A 132 -4.73 -16.16 -33.08
N SER A 133 -3.58 -16.50 -32.47
CA SER A 133 -3.48 -17.67 -31.59
C SER A 133 -4.36 -17.56 -30.35
N LYS A 134 -4.54 -16.35 -29.81
CA LYS A 134 -5.37 -16.09 -28.63
C LYS A 134 -6.86 -16.12 -28.97
N ASN A 135 -7.25 -15.56 -30.13
CA ASN A 135 -8.62 -15.59 -30.62
C ASN A 135 -9.10 -17.02 -30.94
N PHE A 136 -8.20 -17.88 -31.43
CA PHE A 136 -8.52 -19.28 -31.69
C PHE A 136 -8.82 -20.06 -30.40
N GLU A 137 -7.99 -19.89 -29.35
CA GLU A 137 -8.23 -20.53 -28.06
C GLU A 137 -9.52 -20.04 -27.40
N CYS A 138 -9.79 -18.73 -27.49
CA CYS A 138 -11.05 -18.12 -27.04
C CYS A 138 -12.27 -18.73 -27.76
N THR A 139 -12.22 -18.81 -29.10
CA THR A 139 -13.30 -19.39 -29.92
C THR A 139 -13.50 -20.88 -29.59
N GLN A 140 -12.41 -21.63 -29.39
CA GLN A 140 -12.48 -23.06 -29.04
C GLN A 140 -13.11 -23.28 -27.67
N ARG A 141 -12.80 -22.45 -26.67
CA ARG A 141 -13.44 -22.50 -25.34
C ARG A 141 -14.93 -22.15 -25.40
N LEU A 142 -15.29 -21.09 -26.13
CA LEU A 142 -16.69 -20.66 -26.29
C LEU A 142 -17.51 -21.61 -27.15
N SER A 143 -16.90 -22.38 -28.06
CA SER A 143 -17.62 -23.40 -28.86
C SER A 143 -18.23 -24.54 -28.04
N LYS A 144 -17.84 -24.66 -26.75
CA LYS A 144 -18.43 -25.60 -25.79
C LYS A 144 -19.70 -25.06 -25.11
N LEU A 145 -20.09 -23.81 -25.38
CA LEU A 145 -21.32 -23.23 -24.84
C LEU A 145 -22.58 -23.86 -25.47
N PRO A 146 -23.75 -23.76 -24.81
CA PRO A 146 -25.01 -24.30 -25.31
C PRO A 146 -25.34 -23.81 -26.74
N LYS A 147 -26.01 -24.66 -27.54
CA LYS A 147 -26.41 -24.39 -28.94
C LYS A 147 -27.33 -23.17 -29.12
N SER A 148 -27.78 -22.53 -28.04
CA SER A 148 -28.65 -21.36 -28.06
C SER A 148 -27.94 -20.06 -28.44
N PHE A 149 -26.61 -20.04 -28.53
CA PHE A 149 -25.87 -18.86 -28.99
C PHE A 149 -25.89 -18.72 -30.51
N PRO A 150 -26.04 -17.49 -31.04
CA PRO A 150 -25.79 -17.20 -32.45
C PRO A 150 -24.40 -17.70 -32.87
N ALA A 151 -24.30 -18.28 -34.06
CA ALA A 151 -23.06 -18.93 -34.53
C ALA A 151 -21.88 -17.95 -34.66
N ASP A 152 -22.14 -16.65 -34.74
CA ASP A 152 -21.19 -15.54 -34.83
C ASP A 152 -20.80 -14.93 -33.47
N PHE A 153 -21.50 -15.28 -32.38
CA PHE A 153 -21.23 -14.75 -31.04
C PHE A 153 -19.79 -14.99 -30.55
N PRO A 154 -19.21 -16.20 -30.65
CA PRO A 154 -17.84 -16.44 -30.19
C PRO A 154 -16.81 -15.57 -30.92
N ALA A 155 -16.97 -15.39 -32.23
CA ALA A 155 -16.06 -14.58 -33.03
C ALA A 155 -16.15 -13.09 -32.66
N THR A 156 -17.37 -12.60 -32.45
CA THR A 156 -17.61 -11.21 -32.06
C THR A 156 -17.07 -10.94 -30.65
N PHE A 157 -17.41 -11.77 -29.66
CA PHE A 157 -16.94 -11.61 -28.28
C PHE A 157 -15.41 -11.67 -28.19
N CYS A 158 -14.77 -12.63 -28.86
CA CYS A 158 -13.31 -12.73 -28.88
C CYS A 158 -12.66 -11.54 -29.60
N SER A 159 -13.34 -10.83 -30.51
CA SER A 159 -12.75 -9.68 -31.20
C SER A 159 -12.62 -8.41 -30.34
N VAL A 160 -13.45 -8.27 -29.30
CA VAL A 160 -13.54 -7.06 -28.45
C VAL A 160 -12.94 -7.21 -27.05
N SER A 161 -12.51 -8.42 -26.67
CA SER A 161 -12.13 -8.74 -25.28
C SER A 161 -10.61 -8.89 -25.13
N ASN A 162 -9.98 -8.02 -24.34
CA ASN A 162 -8.59 -8.17 -23.89
C ASN A 162 -8.52 -7.76 -22.40
N PRO A 163 -8.14 -8.63 -21.44
CA PRO A 163 -7.54 -9.96 -21.57
C PRO A 163 -8.55 -11.12 -21.81
N MET A 164 -8.25 -11.98 -22.78
CA MET A 164 -9.17 -13.01 -23.28
C MET A 164 -9.52 -14.14 -22.30
N VAL A 165 -8.57 -14.58 -21.47
CA VAL A 165 -8.75 -15.80 -20.66
C VAL A 165 -9.86 -15.61 -19.62
N ALA A 166 -9.77 -14.52 -18.85
CA ALA A 166 -10.74 -14.21 -17.82
C ALA A 166 -12.13 -13.86 -18.37
N SER A 167 -12.21 -13.21 -19.52
CA SER A 167 -13.48 -12.92 -20.19
C SER A 167 -14.20 -14.21 -20.61
N THR A 168 -13.47 -15.23 -21.10
CA THR A 168 -14.09 -16.54 -21.45
C THR A 168 -14.55 -17.33 -20.22
N GLU A 169 -13.79 -17.32 -19.13
CA GLU A 169 -14.17 -17.97 -17.88
C GLU A 169 -15.38 -17.28 -17.23
N CYS A 170 -15.45 -15.95 -17.32
CA CYS A 170 -16.63 -15.19 -16.90
C CYS A 170 -17.89 -15.64 -17.65
N VAL A 171 -17.86 -15.71 -18.99
CA VAL A 171 -19.03 -16.14 -19.78
C VAL A 171 -19.43 -17.58 -19.44
N ALA A 172 -18.45 -18.47 -19.23
CA ALA A 172 -18.72 -19.85 -18.84
C ALA A 172 -19.38 -19.99 -17.45
N SER A 173 -19.10 -19.06 -16.53
CA SER A 173 -19.71 -19.03 -15.19
C SER A 173 -21.06 -18.31 -15.12
N LEU A 174 -21.51 -17.63 -16.18
CA LEU A 174 -22.84 -17.02 -16.23
C LEU A 174 -23.94 -18.08 -16.34
N LYS A 175 -25.06 -17.89 -15.64
CA LYS A 175 -26.27 -18.69 -15.87
C LYS A 175 -26.97 -18.20 -17.13
N LEU A 176 -26.51 -18.69 -18.27
CA LEU A 176 -26.91 -18.22 -19.62
C LEU A 176 -28.42 -18.37 -19.91
N GLN A 177 -29.17 -19.13 -19.11
CA GLN A 177 -30.63 -19.18 -19.19
C GLN A 177 -31.32 -17.85 -18.83
N PHE A 178 -30.62 -16.91 -18.17
CA PHE A 178 -31.18 -15.64 -17.70
C PHE A 178 -30.70 -14.41 -18.49
N PHE A 179 -29.62 -14.52 -19.26
CA PHE A 179 -29.00 -13.38 -19.93
C PHE A 179 -29.03 -13.54 -21.43
N SER A 180 -29.40 -12.47 -22.14
CA SER A 180 -29.21 -12.39 -23.59
C SER A 180 -27.70 -12.43 -23.91
N PRO A 181 -27.32 -12.84 -25.13
CA PRO A 181 -25.93 -12.80 -25.56
C PRO A 181 -25.28 -11.43 -25.35
N ASP A 182 -25.97 -10.34 -25.69
CA ASP A 182 -25.45 -8.96 -25.56
C ASP A 182 -25.21 -8.58 -24.09
N ASN A 183 -26.09 -9.00 -23.18
CA ASN A 183 -25.90 -8.79 -21.74
C ASN A 183 -24.72 -9.59 -21.21
N ALA A 184 -24.55 -10.83 -21.67
CA ALA A 184 -23.40 -11.66 -21.30
C ALA A 184 -22.08 -11.04 -21.79
N VAL A 185 -22.06 -10.46 -23.01
CA VAL A 185 -20.90 -9.69 -23.48
C VAL A 185 -20.64 -8.52 -22.56
N THR A 186 -21.65 -7.69 -22.29
CA THR A 186 -21.51 -6.47 -21.50
C THR A 186 -20.98 -6.77 -20.08
N ILE A 187 -21.48 -7.83 -19.44
CA ILE A 187 -21.02 -8.25 -18.09
C ILE A 187 -19.55 -8.69 -18.11
N CYS A 188 -19.14 -9.46 -19.12
CA CYS A 188 -17.83 -10.10 -19.15
C CYS A 188 -16.77 -9.34 -19.97
N GLN A 189 -17.14 -8.25 -20.64
CA GLN A 189 -16.21 -7.43 -21.42
C GLN A 189 -15.22 -6.73 -20.47
N GLY A 190 -13.92 -6.97 -20.70
CA GLY A 190 -12.85 -6.42 -19.86
C GLY A 190 -12.71 -7.11 -18.49
N ALA A 191 -13.43 -8.20 -18.25
CA ALA A 191 -13.32 -8.96 -17.01
C ALA A 191 -11.91 -9.55 -16.87
N ILE A 192 -11.23 -9.22 -15.77
CA ILE A 192 -9.93 -9.81 -15.39
C ILE A 192 -10.08 -11.05 -14.50
N SER A 193 -11.31 -11.39 -14.10
CA SER A 193 -11.64 -12.61 -13.36
C SER A 193 -13.08 -13.09 -13.68
N LYS A 194 -13.47 -14.25 -13.16
CA LYS A 194 -14.85 -14.76 -13.21
C LYS A 194 -15.83 -14.05 -12.24
N ALA A 195 -15.35 -13.08 -11.46
CA ALA A 195 -16.14 -12.39 -10.44
C ALA A 195 -17.39 -11.65 -10.97
N PRO A 196 -17.38 -10.97 -12.14
CA PRO A 196 -18.58 -10.33 -12.68
C PRO A 196 -19.74 -11.33 -12.86
N ALA A 197 -19.43 -12.55 -13.30
CA ALA A 197 -20.42 -13.60 -13.47
C ALA A 197 -20.82 -14.25 -12.13
N GLU A 198 -19.85 -14.75 -11.37
CA GLU A 198 -20.13 -15.58 -10.19
C GLU A 198 -20.63 -14.78 -8.99
N LYS A 199 -20.03 -13.61 -8.75
CA LYS A 199 -20.30 -12.80 -7.54
C LYS A 199 -21.29 -11.67 -7.78
N CYS A 200 -21.35 -11.13 -9.00
CA CYS A 200 -22.24 -10.01 -9.32
C CYS A 200 -23.53 -10.46 -10.00
N ALA A 201 -23.45 -10.96 -11.23
CA ALA A 201 -24.63 -11.28 -12.03
C ALA A 201 -25.48 -12.42 -11.43
N ASN A 202 -24.86 -13.38 -10.75
CA ASN A 202 -25.53 -14.51 -10.12
C ASN A 202 -25.99 -14.26 -8.66
N ASP A 203 -25.79 -13.06 -8.09
CA ASP A 203 -26.28 -12.74 -6.75
C ASP A 203 -27.81 -12.72 -6.73
N LYS A 204 -28.40 -13.63 -5.93
CA LYS A 204 -29.86 -13.83 -5.86
C LYS A 204 -30.63 -12.56 -5.46
N SER A 205 -30.05 -11.73 -4.61
CA SER A 205 -30.72 -10.50 -4.16
C SER A 205 -30.86 -9.48 -5.29
N ILE A 206 -29.89 -9.45 -6.20
CA ILE A 206 -29.88 -8.55 -7.35
C ILE A 206 -30.75 -9.11 -8.45
N SER A 207 -30.64 -10.42 -8.73
CA SER A 207 -31.48 -11.06 -9.74
C SER A 207 -32.97 -10.96 -9.44
N ASN A 208 -33.35 -10.83 -8.16
CA ASN A 208 -34.74 -10.63 -7.76
C ASN A 208 -35.18 -9.15 -7.86
N SER A 209 -34.25 -8.21 -7.87
CA SER A 209 -34.53 -6.76 -7.81
C SER A 209 -34.30 -6.04 -9.14
N LEU A 210 -33.46 -6.59 -10.03
CA LEU A 210 -33.05 -5.97 -11.29
C LEU A 210 -33.38 -6.86 -12.48
N LYS A 211 -33.71 -6.22 -13.60
CA LYS A 211 -33.84 -6.89 -14.89
C LYS A 211 -32.47 -7.27 -15.47
N PRO A 212 -32.37 -8.26 -16.38
CA PRO A 212 -31.09 -8.72 -16.91
C PRO A 212 -30.20 -7.64 -17.56
N ASP A 213 -30.79 -6.64 -18.20
CA ASP A 213 -30.13 -5.47 -18.79
C ASP A 213 -29.58 -4.50 -17.72
N GLN A 214 -30.32 -4.32 -16.63
CA GLN A 214 -29.88 -3.56 -15.46
C GLN A 214 -28.71 -4.24 -14.73
N ILE A 215 -28.75 -5.57 -14.59
CA ILE A 215 -27.63 -6.35 -14.06
C ILE A 215 -26.39 -6.20 -14.95
N ALA A 216 -26.58 -6.23 -16.27
CA ALA A 216 -25.50 -6.02 -17.23
C ALA A 216 -24.88 -4.62 -17.15
N SER A 217 -25.65 -3.62 -16.73
CA SER A 217 -25.17 -2.25 -16.50
C SER A 217 -24.47 -2.07 -15.14
N LEU A 218 -24.82 -2.87 -14.13
CA LEU A 218 -24.23 -2.82 -12.79
C LEU A 218 -22.88 -3.55 -12.70
N CYS A 219 -22.76 -4.70 -13.35
CA CYS A 219 -21.61 -5.60 -13.24
C CYS A 219 -20.43 -5.41 -14.23
N PRO A 220 -20.41 -4.48 -15.22
CA PRO A 220 -19.30 -4.41 -16.16
C PRO A 220 -18.04 -3.92 -15.42
N SER A 221 -16.93 -4.63 -15.61
CA SER A 221 -15.61 -4.33 -15.01
C SER A 221 -15.44 -4.61 -13.51
N SER A 222 -16.25 -5.48 -12.88
CA SER A 222 -15.90 -5.97 -11.55
C SER A 222 -14.59 -6.76 -11.61
N THR A 223 -13.51 -6.17 -11.10
CA THR A 223 -12.16 -6.71 -11.28
C THR A 223 -11.95 -7.97 -10.45
N THR A 224 -12.41 -8.02 -9.20
CA THR A 224 -12.24 -9.20 -8.32
C THR A 224 -13.28 -9.34 -7.20
N THR A 225 -14.18 -8.36 -7.02
CA THR A 225 -14.94 -8.21 -5.76
C THR A 225 -16.46 -8.34 -5.95
N ASP A 226 -17.14 -8.70 -4.87
CA ASP A 226 -18.60 -8.61 -4.72
C ASP A 226 -19.06 -7.18 -4.39
N ALA A 227 -18.27 -6.18 -4.78
CA ALA A 227 -18.47 -4.80 -4.38
C ALA A 227 -19.67 -4.11 -5.05
N PRO A 228 -19.89 -4.17 -6.38
CA PRO A 228 -21.09 -3.57 -6.98
C PRO A 228 -22.39 -4.13 -6.37
N PRO A 229 -22.50 -5.45 -6.11
CA PRO A 229 -23.62 -6.00 -5.37
C PRO A 229 -23.80 -5.47 -3.95
N LYS A 230 -22.72 -5.42 -3.18
CA LYS A 230 -22.74 -4.89 -1.80
C LYS A 230 -23.12 -3.41 -1.78
N CYS A 231 -22.58 -2.62 -2.71
CA CYS A 231 -22.94 -1.23 -2.93
C CYS A 231 -24.43 -1.12 -3.24
N PHE A 232 -24.95 -1.89 -4.21
CA PHE A 232 -26.36 -1.82 -4.62
C PHE A 232 -27.30 -2.12 -3.43
N LYS A 233 -27.02 -3.17 -2.65
CA LYS A 233 -27.80 -3.53 -1.45
C LYS A 233 -27.85 -2.43 -0.38
N LYS A 234 -26.78 -1.64 -0.27
CA LYS A 234 -26.66 -0.56 0.70
C LYS A 234 -27.22 0.78 0.20
N THR A 235 -27.67 0.86 -1.06
CA THR A 235 -28.21 2.12 -1.59
C THR A 235 -29.43 2.59 -0.80
N PRO A 236 -29.61 3.90 -0.58
CA PRO A 236 -30.79 4.42 0.11
C PRO A 236 -32.09 3.98 -0.59
N ALA A 237 -33.08 3.54 0.19
CA ALA A 237 -34.36 3.03 -0.35
C ALA A 237 -35.13 4.03 -1.23
N SER A 238 -34.80 5.32 -1.15
CA SER A 238 -35.34 6.36 -2.01
C SER A 238 -34.80 6.36 -3.44
N PHE A 239 -33.67 5.70 -3.70
CA PHE A 239 -33.07 5.70 -5.03
C PHE A 239 -33.83 4.77 -5.95
N THR A 240 -33.98 5.19 -7.20
CA THR A 240 -34.48 4.28 -8.24
C THR A 240 -33.43 3.20 -8.53
N ALA A 241 -33.86 2.07 -9.11
CA ALA A 241 -32.94 1.02 -9.54
C ALA A 241 -31.82 1.58 -10.45
N ASP A 242 -32.17 2.50 -11.36
CA ASP A 242 -31.21 3.10 -12.30
C ASP A 242 -30.22 4.04 -11.60
N ASP A 243 -30.65 4.78 -10.57
CA ASP A 243 -29.77 5.61 -9.75
C ASP A 243 -28.79 4.76 -8.94
N SER A 244 -29.28 3.68 -8.34
CA SER A 244 -28.45 2.70 -7.62
C SER A 244 -27.43 2.02 -8.55
N ILE A 245 -27.82 1.70 -9.79
CA ILE A 245 -26.90 1.16 -10.81
C ILE A 245 -25.85 2.21 -11.20
N ARG A 246 -26.26 3.45 -11.46
CA ARG A 246 -25.33 4.54 -11.82
C ARG A 246 -24.33 4.83 -10.70
N LEU A 247 -24.76 4.75 -9.44
CA LEU A 247 -23.91 4.93 -8.27
C LEU A 247 -22.88 3.79 -8.12
N CYS A 248 -23.32 2.54 -8.28
CA CYS A 248 -22.53 1.36 -7.95
C CYS A 248 -21.80 0.72 -9.15
N SER A 249 -22.10 1.13 -10.38
CA SER A 249 -21.38 0.67 -11.58
C SER A 249 -19.88 0.98 -11.49
N GLY A 250 -19.05 -0.07 -11.55
CA GLY A 250 -17.59 0.03 -11.43
C GLY A 250 -17.07 0.27 -10.02
N SER A 251 -17.90 0.17 -8.97
CA SER A 251 -17.44 0.35 -7.59
C SER A 251 -16.52 -0.79 -7.16
N VAL A 252 -15.40 -0.46 -6.52
CA VAL A 252 -14.47 -1.44 -5.93
C VAL A 252 -14.83 -1.81 -4.48
N SER A 253 -15.75 -1.09 -3.86
CA SER A 253 -16.23 -1.25 -2.48
C SER A 253 -17.73 -0.89 -2.35
N ALA A 254 -18.30 -1.05 -1.15
CA ALA A 254 -19.67 -0.59 -0.85
C ALA A 254 -19.76 0.91 -0.51
N THR A 255 -18.63 1.62 -0.49
CA THR A 255 -18.52 2.99 0.02
C THR A 255 -19.27 4.05 -0.80
N PRO A 256 -19.50 3.92 -2.12
CA PRO A 256 -20.37 4.86 -2.83
C PRO A 256 -21.80 4.91 -2.24
N ALA A 257 -22.33 3.77 -1.79
CA ALA A 257 -23.63 3.70 -1.15
C ALA A 257 -23.62 4.25 0.29
N ASP A 258 -22.55 4.01 1.04
CA ASP A 258 -22.34 4.62 2.36
C ASP A 258 -22.25 6.16 2.23
N CYS A 259 -21.55 6.67 1.21
CA CYS A 259 -21.52 8.10 0.86
C CYS A 259 -22.92 8.65 0.56
N ALA A 260 -23.69 7.97 -0.32
CA ALA A 260 -25.04 8.40 -0.67
C ALA A 260 -25.99 8.40 0.53
N SER A 261 -25.80 7.47 1.47
CA SER A 261 -26.56 7.39 2.71
C SER A 261 -26.19 8.49 3.71
N ALA A 262 -24.95 8.98 3.67
CA ALA A 262 -24.47 10.10 4.47
C ALA A 262 -24.93 11.48 3.94
N VAL A 263 -25.53 11.54 2.75
CA VAL A 263 -26.15 12.77 2.24
C VAL A 263 -27.42 13.06 3.03
N ASP A 264 -27.36 14.04 3.94
CA ASP A 264 -28.49 14.40 4.78
C ASP A 264 -29.72 14.91 3.98
N ASN A 265 -30.89 14.95 4.63
CA ASN A 265 -32.14 15.39 3.99
C ASN A 265 -32.11 16.85 3.48
N LYS A 266 -31.24 17.71 4.02
CA LYS A 266 -31.10 19.10 3.57
C LYS A 266 -30.31 19.17 2.27
N LEU A 267 -29.17 18.47 2.22
CA LEU A 267 -28.32 18.36 1.04
C LEU A 267 -29.02 17.59 -0.07
N LYS A 268 -29.77 16.55 0.27
CA LYS A 268 -30.58 15.78 -0.69
C LYS A 268 -31.66 16.63 -1.35
N ARG A 269 -32.37 17.48 -0.57
CA ARG A 269 -33.33 18.44 -1.14
C ARG A 269 -32.67 19.45 -2.07
N LYS A 270 -31.41 19.81 -1.79
CA LYS A 270 -30.63 20.74 -2.61
C LYS A 270 -30.13 20.09 -3.91
N LEU A 271 -29.52 18.91 -3.85
CA LEU A 271 -28.87 18.23 -4.98
C LEU A 271 -29.82 17.37 -5.83
N GLY A 272 -30.88 16.84 -5.22
CA GLY A 272 -31.69 15.75 -5.79
C GLY A 272 -30.93 14.41 -5.83
N ASP A 273 -31.63 13.34 -6.18
CA ASP A 273 -31.02 11.99 -6.23
C ASP A 273 -29.92 11.89 -7.29
N GLY A 274 -30.14 12.49 -8.47
CA GLY A 274 -29.13 12.55 -9.53
C GLY A 274 -27.85 13.30 -9.12
N GLY A 275 -27.97 14.34 -8.29
CA GLY A 275 -26.83 15.05 -7.73
C GLY A 275 -26.09 14.21 -6.68
N SER A 276 -26.81 13.50 -5.81
CA SER A 276 -26.22 12.56 -4.84
C SER A 276 -25.46 11.43 -5.54
N VAL A 277 -26.01 10.88 -6.62
CA VAL A 277 -25.33 9.88 -7.47
C VAL A 277 -24.06 10.46 -8.09
N ALA A 278 -24.14 11.67 -8.66
CA ALA A 278 -22.99 12.32 -9.28
C ALA A 278 -21.86 12.64 -8.28
N LEU A 279 -22.22 12.97 -7.03
CA LEU A 279 -21.32 13.27 -5.94
C LEU A 279 -20.58 12.03 -5.43
N CYS A 280 -21.32 10.94 -5.21
CA CYS A 280 -20.82 9.74 -4.53
C CYS A 280 -20.30 8.64 -5.46
N ARG A 281 -20.50 8.76 -6.78
CA ARG A 281 -19.98 7.77 -7.74
C ARG A 281 -18.45 7.71 -7.70
N GLY A 282 -17.92 6.53 -7.37
CA GLY A 282 -16.48 6.27 -7.23
C GLY A 282 -15.89 6.74 -5.89
N ALA A 283 -16.71 7.09 -4.91
CA ALA A 283 -16.23 7.52 -3.59
C ALA A 283 -15.55 6.36 -2.82
N GLU A 284 -14.38 6.62 -2.26
CA GLU A 284 -13.63 5.68 -1.40
C GLU A 284 -14.13 5.71 0.06
N GLY A 285 -15.02 6.63 0.41
CA GLY A 285 -15.59 6.80 1.74
C GLY A 285 -16.73 7.81 1.76
N THR A 286 -17.13 8.29 2.94
CA THR A 286 -18.20 9.31 3.10
C THR A 286 -17.73 10.75 2.88
N GLY A 287 -16.44 10.96 2.60
CA GLY A 287 -15.80 12.26 2.38
C GLY A 287 -16.55 13.20 1.43
N PRO A 288 -17.05 12.75 0.25
CA PRO A 288 -17.76 13.65 -0.67
C PRO A 288 -19.06 14.20 -0.08
N ALA A 289 -19.81 13.40 0.69
CA ALA A 289 -21.04 13.83 1.34
C ALA A 289 -20.74 14.81 2.50
N VAL A 290 -19.73 14.51 3.31
CA VAL A 290 -19.29 15.37 4.42
C VAL A 290 -18.74 16.71 3.91
N CYS A 291 -17.99 16.70 2.81
CA CYS A 291 -17.58 17.90 2.09
C CYS A 291 -18.79 18.71 1.62
N ALA A 292 -19.72 18.10 0.89
CA ALA A 292 -20.86 18.80 0.31
C ALA A 292 -21.79 19.41 1.38
N ALA A 293 -21.93 18.75 2.55
CA ALA A 293 -22.67 19.28 3.68
C ALA A 293 -22.01 20.52 4.33
N ALA A 294 -20.67 20.62 4.26
CA ALA A 294 -19.92 21.75 4.77
C ALA A 294 -19.86 22.96 3.80
N VAL A 295 -20.24 22.78 2.53
CA VAL A 295 -20.28 23.88 1.55
C VAL A 295 -21.36 24.91 1.94
N PRO A 296 -21.07 26.23 1.90
CA PRO A 296 -22.06 27.25 2.20
C PRO A 296 -23.33 27.13 1.35
N GLY A 297 -24.50 27.32 1.98
CA GLY A 297 -25.80 27.07 1.35
C GLY A 297 -26.05 27.83 0.04
N LYS A 298 -25.43 29.00 -0.15
CA LYS A 298 -25.58 29.89 -1.32
C LYS A 298 -24.86 29.40 -2.58
N VAL A 299 -23.94 28.45 -2.45
CA VAL A 299 -23.12 27.95 -3.57
C VAL A 299 -23.96 27.07 -4.48
N SER A 300 -23.74 27.16 -5.81
CA SER A 300 -24.49 26.38 -6.79
C SER A 300 -24.27 24.86 -6.63
N ASN A 301 -25.23 24.05 -7.08
CA ASN A 301 -25.09 22.59 -7.05
C ASN A 301 -23.93 22.11 -7.93
N ALA A 302 -23.72 22.73 -9.10
CA ALA A 302 -22.61 22.39 -9.99
C ALA A 302 -21.26 22.66 -9.33
N THR A 303 -21.11 23.81 -8.68
CA THR A 303 -19.91 24.19 -7.91
C THR A 303 -19.67 23.21 -6.76
N THR A 304 -20.72 22.84 -6.01
CA THR A 304 -20.65 21.85 -4.91
C THR A 304 -20.17 20.49 -5.41
N LEU A 305 -20.71 20.00 -6.54
CA LEU A 305 -20.29 18.74 -7.16
C LEU A 305 -18.86 18.80 -7.67
N ALA A 306 -18.46 19.90 -8.32
CA ALA A 306 -17.11 20.07 -8.85
C ALA A 306 -16.05 20.08 -7.74
N LEU A 307 -16.39 20.68 -6.58
CA LEU A 307 -15.52 20.80 -5.42
C LEU A 307 -15.38 19.48 -4.63
N CYS A 308 -16.50 18.80 -4.37
CA CYS A 308 -16.54 17.70 -3.40
C CYS A 308 -16.46 16.30 -4.01
N LYS A 309 -16.58 16.15 -5.35
CA LYS A 309 -16.45 14.85 -6.01
C LYS A 309 -15.04 14.27 -5.81
N GLY A 310 -14.97 13.10 -5.17
CA GLY A 310 -13.71 12.41 -4.85
C GLY A 310 -13.00 12.93 -3.60
N ALA A 311 -13.62 13.82 -2.82
CA ALA A 311 -13.06 14.29 -1.56
C ALA A 311 -12.99 13.15 -0.52
N THR A 312 -11.91 13.10 0.26
CA THR A 312 -11.75 12.13 1.35
C THR A 312 -12.15 12.69 2.72
N SER A 313 -12.33 14.02 2.81
CA SER A 313 -12.65 14.78 4.03
C SER A 313 -13.49 16.03 3.67
N ASN A 314 -13.82 16.89 4.64
CA ASN A 314 -14.44 18.20 4.40
C ASN A 314 -13.45 19.34 4.09
N ASP A 315 -12.16 19.06 3.97
CA ASP A 315 -11.13 20.09 3.74
C ASP A 315 -11.35 20.91 2.45
N PRO A 316 -11.81 20.33 1.31
CA PRO A 316 -12.13 21.14 0.12
C PRO A 316 -13.20 22.21 0.40
N ALA A 317 -14.22 21.89 1.21
CA ALA A 317 -15.26 22.84 1.56
C ALA A 317 -14.77 23.93 2.52
N LYS A 318 -13.88 23.57 3.46
CA LYS A 318 -13.23 24.53 4.37
C LYS A 318 -12.32 25.49 3.59
N CYS A 319 -11.47 24.96 2.72
CA CYS A 319 -10.65 25.74 1.78
C CYS A 319 -11.51 26.69 0.94
N PHE A 320 -12.64 26.22 0.38
CA PHE A 320 -13.53 27.07 -0.42
C PHE A 320 -14.12 28.23 0.40
N LYS A 321 -14.52 27.96 1.65
CA LYS A 321 -15.05 28.99 2.55
C LYS A 321 -13.98 30.04 2.92
N ASP A 322 -12.77 29.60 3.20
CA ASP A 322 -11.69 30.47 3.69
C ASP A 322 -11.02 31.25 2.55
N SER A 323 -11.09 30.75 1.31
CA SER A 323 -10.57 31.42 0.10
C SER A 323 -11.48 32.53 -0.45
N ALA A 324 -12.73 32.65 0.04
CA ALA A 324 -13.69 33.66 -0.42
C ALA A 324 -13.15 35.10 -0.34
N LYS A 325 -12.44 35.43 0.74
CA LYS A 325 -11.85 36.76 0.95
C LYS A 325 -10.67 37.05 -0.01
N PRO A 326 -9.62 36.21 -0.09
CA PRO A 326 -8.51 36.46 -1.02
C PRO A 326 -8.88 36.35 -2.51
N MET A 327 -9.90 35.55 -2.86
CA MET A 327 -10.32 35.30 -4.24
C MET A 327 -11.44 36.23 -4.74
N LYS A 328 -11.83 37.25 -3.98
CA LYS A 328 -12.92 38.18 -4.33
C LYS A 328 -14.24 37.47 -4.70
N ASN A 329 -14.49 36.27 -4.14
CA ASN A 329 -15.64 35.40 -4.42
C ASN A 329 -15.76 34.86 -5.86
N ASP A 330 -14.65 34.72 -6.61
CA ASP A 330 -14.67 34.01 -7.89
C ASP A 330 -14.81 32.49 -7.67
N GLU A 331 -16.03 31.94 -7.91
CA GLU A 331 -16.34 30.53 -7.62
C GLU A 331 -15.48 29.55 -8.42
N ASP A 332 -15.18 29.85 -9.69
CA ASP A 332 -14.42 28.94 -10.55
C ASP A 332 -12.95 28.85 -10.09
N LEU A 333 -12.35 29.98 -9.71
CA LEU A 333 -11.01 30.02 -9.13
C LEU A 333 -10.96 29.28 -7.79
N MET A 334 -11.94 29.49 -6.90
CA MET A 334 -12.00 28.81 -5.61
C MET A 334 -12.16 27.29 -5.77
N VAL A 335 -12.99 26.82 -6.72
CA VAL A 335 -13.09 25.38 -7.03
C VAL A 335 -11.77 24.85 -7.56
N SER A 336 -11.12 25.57 -8.49
CA SER A 336 -9.84 25.13 -9.07
C SER A 336 -8.73 24.97 -8.03
N LEU A 337 -8.71 25.83 -7.01
CA LEU A 337 -7.74 25.82 -5.92
C LEU A 337 -8.02 24.70 -4.90
N CYS A 338 -9.29 24.54 -4.51
CA CYS A 338 -9.66 23.72 -3.36
C CYS A 338 -10.04 22.27 -3.70
N LYS A 339 -10.28 21.96 -4.99
CA LYS A 339 -10.64 20.61 -5.43
C LYS A 339 -9.52 19.61 -5.12
N GLY A 340 -9.86 18.57 -4.36
CA GLY A 340 -8.91 17.51 -3.97
C GLY A 340 -7.99 17.88 -2.81
N SER A 341 -8.20 19.03 -2.16
CA SER A 341 -7.48 19.37 -0.93
C SER A 341 -7.70 18.30 0.15
N LYS A 342 -6.62 17.96 0.86
CA LYS A 342 -6.61 16.99 1.96
C LYS A 342 -6.24 17.61 3.31
N SER A 343 -5.99 18.91 3.34
CA SER A 343 -5.56 19.64 4.54
C SER A 343 -5.71 21.15 4.35
N ASP A 344 -5.53 21.90 5.44
CA ASP A 344 -5.52 23.37 5.44
C ASP A 344 -4.30 23.99 4.71
N VAL A 345 -3.34 23.17 4.28
CA VAL A 345 -2.06 23.64 3.73
C VAL A 345 -2.22 24.44 2.42
N VAL A 346 -3.23 24.12 1.61
CA VAL A 346 -3.56 24.90 0.41
C VAL A 346 -3.92 26.34 0.78
N MET A 347 -4.63 26.52 1.90
CA MET A 347 -4.97 27.85 2.41
C MET A 347 -3.76 28.57 3.00
N ASP A 348 -2.90 27.87 3.72
CA ASP A 348 -1.65 28.47 4.23
C ASP A 348 -0.73 28.92 3.09
N CYS A 349 -0.62 28.11 2.02
CA CYS A 349 0.06 28.52 0.79
C CYS A 349 -0.58 29.80 0.23
N LEU A 350 -1.91 29.84 0.13
CA LEU A 350 -2.61 30.99 -0.43
C LEU A 350 -2.38 32.29 0.37
N LEU A 351 -2.36 32.18 1.70
CA LEU A 351 -2.14 33.31 2.60
C LEU A 351 -0.69 33.81 2.57
N LYS A 352 0.28 32.92 2.34
CA LYS A 352 1.70 33.29 2.17
C LYS A 352 2.05 33.80 0.77
N ALA A 353 1.22 33.53 -0.24
CA ALA A 353 1.50 33.98 -1.60
C ALA A 353 1.55 35.53 -1.68
N PRO A 354 2.47 36.11 -2.48
CA PRO A 354 2.72 37.56 -2.50
C PRO A 354 1.44 38.39 -2.63
N PHE A 355 1.25 39.41 -1.79
CA PHE A 355 0.00 40.17 -1.76
C PHE A 355 -0.34 40.87 -3.08
N THR A 356 0.68 41.23 -3.86
CA THR A 356 0.58 41.87 -5.18
C THR A 356 0.19 40.92 -6.32
N MET A 357 0.31 39.60 -6.11
CA MET A 357 -0.01 38.59 -7.12
C MET A 357 -1.53 38.55 -7.38
N GLU A 358 -1.93 38.46 -8.64
CA GLU A 358 -3.31 38.31 -9.08
C GLU A 358 -3.94 37.03 -8.49
N PRO A 359 -5.23 37.07 -8.05
CA PRO A 359 -5.90 35.91 -7.46
C PRO A 359 -5.83 34.64 -8.32
N LYS A 360 -5.93 34.76 -9.65
CA LYS A 360 -5.82 33.62 -10.58
C LYS A 360 -4.48 32.91 -10.47
N ASN A 361 -3.40 33.66 -10.41
CA ASN A 361 -2.04 33.12 -10.33
C ASN A 361 -1.74 32.53 -8.96
N LYS A 362 -2.28 33.11 -7.89
CA LYS A 362 -2.26 32.49 -6.55
C LYS A 362 -2.97 31.15 -6.52
N ALA A 363 -4.12 31.05 -7.19
CA ALA A 363 -4.89 29.81 -7.27
C ALA A 363 -4.10 28.72 -8.01
N ILE A 364 -3.45 29.05 -9.14
CA ILE A 364 -2.60 28.11 -9.89
C ILE A 364 -1.38 27.69 -9.06
N LEU A 365 -0.71 28.65 -8.41
CA LEU A 365 0.48 28.41 -7.60
C LEU A 365 0.24 27.41 -6.45
N CYS A 366 -0.91 27.53 -5.78
CA CYS A 366 -1.23 26.73 -4.58
C CYS A 366 -2.13 25.51 -4.85
N ASN A 367 -2.54 25.27 -6.09
CA ASN A 367 -3.38 24.12 -6.43
C ASN A 367 -2.65 22.80 -6.12
N GLY A 368 -3.25 21.97 -5.26
CA GLY A 368 -2.68 20.68 -4.85
C GLY A 368 -1.42 20.78 -3.97
N ALA A 369 -1.11 21.96 -3.44
CA ALA A 369 0.06 22.17 -2.58
C ALA A 369 -0.01 21.30 -1.32
N GLN A 370 1.09 20.60 -1.03
CA GLN A 370 1.25 19.79 0.19
C GLN A 370 2.05 20.52 1.29
N SER A 371 2.58 21.71 0.97
CA SER A 371 3.33 22.59 1.88
C SER A 371 3.10 24.06 1.51
N THR A 372 3.63 25.00 2.30
CA THR A 372 3.63 26.43 1.96
C THR A 372 4.76 26.85 1.02
N ILE A 373 5.56 25.89 0.55
CA ILE A 373 6.79 26.15 -0.20
C ILE A 373 6.55 26.79 -1.58
N PRO A 374 5.51 26.44 -2.36
CA PRO A 374 5.20 27.17 -3.60
C PRO A 374 5.03 28.68 -3.38
N ALA A 375 4.38 29.07 -2.29
CA ALA A 375 4.22 30.47 -1.92
C ALA A 375 5.53 31.13 -1.48
N GLU A 376 6.36 30.43 -0.70
CA GLU A 376 7.68 30.91 -0.28
C GLU A 376 8.66 31.05 -1.47
N CYS A 377 8.60 30.13 -2.42
CA CYS A 377 9.33 30.20 -3.70
C CYS A 377 8.92 31.47 -4.48
N ALA A 378 7.61 31.72 -4.59
CA ALA A 378 7.10 32.89 -5.28
C ALA A 378 7.44 34.20 -4.55
N ASP A 379 7.37 34.23 -3.21
CA ASP A 379 7.73 35.39 -2.40
C ASP A 379 9.21 35.72 -2.47
N PHE A 380 10.07 34.70 -2.50
CA PHE A 380 11.51 34.88 -2.74
C PHE A 380 11.78 35.47 -4.13
N MET A 381 11.11 34.97 -5.17
CA MET A 381 11.20 35.52 -6.53
C MET A 381 10.74 36.97 -6.60
N TRP A 382 9.64 37.28 -5.92
CA TRP A 382 9.04 38.61 -5.97
C TRP A 382 9.88 39.66 -5.22
N SER A 383 10.33 39.32 -4.01
CA SER A 383 11.14 40.21 -3.16
C SER A 383 12.52 40.48 -3.76
N SER A 384 13.15 39.47 -4.36
CA SER A 384 14.47 39.60 -5.00
C SER A 384 14.42 40.45 -6.27
N ASN A 385 13.33 40.36 -7.05
CA ASN A 385 13.15 41.19 -8.25
C ASN A 385 13.00 42.69 -7.91
N LEU A 386 12.37 43.01 -6.78
CA LEU A 386 12.25 44.38 -6.27
C LEU A 386 13.61 45.02 -5.98
N GLN A 387 14.62 44.23 -5.57
CA GLN A 387 15.97 44.74 -5.32
C GLN A 387 16.73 45.04 -6.62
N VAL A 388 16.51 44.27 -7.69
CA VAL A 388 17.17 44.47 -8.99
C VAL A 388 16.59 45.68 -9.72
N ALA A 389 15.28 45.92 -9.62
CA ALA A 389 14.62 47.06 -10.24
C ALA A 389 15.06 48.44 -9.69
N ALA A 390 15.68 48.49 -8.51
CA ALA A 390 16.22 49.72 -7.92
C ALA A 390 17.53 50.19 -8.57
N GLY A 391 18.16 49.38 -9.43
CA GLY A 391 19.42 49.68 -10.13
C GLY A 391 19.28 49.74 -11.65
N THR A 392 18.78 50.86 -12.18
CA THR A 392 18.97 51.39 -13.55
C THR A 392 19.19 50.38 -14.70
N VAL A 393 18.27 49.44 -14.92
CA VAL A 393 18.19 48.71 -16.20
C VAL A 393 16.72 48.62 -16.62
N ASP A 394 16.38 49.39 -17.66
CA ASP A 394 15.14 49.23 -18.41
C ASP A 394 15.10 47.84 -19.05
N ASP A 395 13.92 47.23 -19.08
CA ASP A 395 13.58 45.98 -19.77
C ASP A 395 14.04 44.67 -19.11
N ALA A 396 13.33 44.26 -18.06
CA ALA A 396 12.42 43.11 -18.18
C ALA A 396 11.89 42.72 -16.79
N GLN A 397 10.70 43.20 -16.44
CA GLN A 397 9.97 42.70 -15.28
C GLN A 397 9.75 41.19 -15.43
N LEU A 398 10.07 40.41 -14.40
CA LEU A 398 9.55 39.04 -14.27
C LEU A 398 8.02 39.13 -14.36
N ASN A 399 7.43 38.51 -15.38
CA ASN A 399 5.99 38.39 -15.45
C ASN A 399 5.54 37.41 -14.35
N GLU A 400 4.31 37.59 -13.90
CA GLU A 400 3.74 36.78 -12.83
C GLU A 400 3.56 35.31 -13.25
N GLU A 401 3.26 35.08 -14.53
CA GLU A 401 3.09 33.74 -15.11
C GLU A 401 4.38 32.89 -14.99
N HIS A 402 5.56 33.48 -15.18
CA HIS A 402 6.84 32.76 -15.03
C HIS A 402 7.08 32.36 -13.58
N VAL A 403 6.74 33.22 -12.61
CA VAL A 403 6.88 32.89 -11.18
C VAL A 403 5.97 31.71 -10.83
N VAL A 404 4.73 31.72 -11.30
CA VAL A 404 3.77 30.62 -11.08
C VAL A 404 4.28 29.33 -11.72
N LYS A 405 4.73 29.37 -12.97
CA LYS A 405 5.22 28.18 -13.69
C LYS A 405 6.42 27.54 -12.97
N LEU A 406 7.35 28.35 -12.48
CA LEU A 406 8.55 27.88 -11.80
C LEU A 406 8.27 27.34 -10.39
N CYS A 407 7.33 27.95 -9.66
CA CYS A 407 7.06 27.66 -8.26
C CYS A 407 5.85 26.74 -8.02
N SER A 408 5.01 26.47 -9.02
CA SER A 408 3.86 25.57 -8.85
C SER A 408 4.31 24.11 -8.65
N GLY A 409 3.72 23.42 -7.67
CA GLY A 409 4.01 22.01 -7.38
C GLY A 409 5.40 21.71 -6.78
N VAL A 410 6.18 22.74 -6.42
CA VAL A 410 7.54 22.55 -5.89
C VAL A 410 7.52 22.14 -4.42
N SER A 411 8.45 21.26 -4.04
CA SER A 411 8.68 20.83 -2.66
C SER A 411 9.88 21.55 -2.01
N SER A 412 10.57 22.43 -2.73
CA SER A 412 11.67 23.26 -2.22
C SER A 412 11.72 24.62 -2.94
N ILE A 413 12.47 25.58 -2.38
CA ILE A 413 12.75 26.89 -3.01
C ILE A 413 13.85 26.83 -4.07
N ALA A 414 14.37 25.63 -4.40
CA ALA A 414 15.51 25.46 -5.29
C ALA A 414 15.31 26.03 -6.70
N PRO A 415 14.13 25.92 -7.35
CA PRO A 415 13.92 26.54 -8.66
C PRO A 415 14.11 28.06 -8.66
N ALA A 416 13.66 28.73 -7.60
CA ALA A 416 13.87 30.17 -7.44
C ALA A 416 15.35 30.51 -7.24
N LEU A 417 16.06 29.76 -6.39
CA LEU A 417 17.51 29.95 -6.20
C LEU A 417 18.30 29.70 -7.48
N CYS A 418 17.93 28.66 -8.23
CA CYS A 418 18.49 28.35 -9.55
C CYS A 418 18.33 29.54 -10.50
N TYR A 419 17.14 30.15 -10.55
CA TYR A 419 16.86 31.28 -11.43
C TYR A 419 17.78 32.49 -11.14
N PHE A 420 17.95 32.87 -9.86
CA PHE A 420 18.81 34.01 -9.51
C PHE A 420 20.31 33.72 -9.58
N GLN A 421 20.72 32.45 -9.50
CA GLN A 421 22.13 32.06 -9.63
C GLN A 421 22.51 31.77 -11.09
N ALA A 422 21.55 31.65 -12.00
CA ALA A 422 21.80 31.44 -13.41
C ALA A 422 22.59 32.63 -14.00
N PRO A 423 23.63 32.39 -14.81
CA PRO A 423 24.39 33.46 -15.43
C PRO A 423 23.50 34.42 -16.22
N ASN A 424 23.73 35.73 -16.05
CA ASN A 424 23.04 36.78 -16.82
C ASN A 424 23.26 36.68 -18.35
N SER A 425 24.20 35.85 -18.80
CA SER A 425 24.46 35.58 -20.22
C SER A 425 23.44 34.64 -20.85
N LEU A 426 22.63 33.92 -20.07
CA LEU A 426 21.55 33.08 -20.58
C LEU A 426 20.32 33.95 -20.87
N SER A 427 19.67 33.70 -22.01
CA SER A 427 18.34 34.27 -22.25
C SER A 427 17.37 33.79 -21.18
N LYS A 428 16.38 34.60 -20.80
CA LYS A 428 15.39 34.24 -19.76
C LYS A 428 14.69 32.90 -20.05
N GLY A 429 14.34 32.64 -21.31
CA GLY A 429 13.74 31.35 -21.70
C GLY A 429 14.69 30.16 -21.50
N ASN A 430 15.99 30.36 -21.63
CA ASN A 430 16.98 29.30 -21.33
C ASN A 430 17.20 29.14 -19.82
N GLN A 431 17.12 30.22 -19.03
CA GLN A 431 17.15 30.13 -17.56
C GLN A 431 15.91 29.38 -17.03
N GLU A 432 14.75 29.62 -17.63
CA GLU A 432 13.49 28.94 -17.33
C GLU A 432 13.57 27.44 -17.62
N ILE A 433 13.98 27.04 -18.83
CA ILE A 433 14.16 25.61 -19.19
C ILE A 433 15.16 24.93 -18.26
N LEU A 434 16.22 25.64 -17.85
CA LEU A 434 17.25 25.11 -16.96
C LEU A 434 16.71 24.79 -15.56
N CYS A 435 15.81 25.63 -15.04
CA CYS A 435 15.30 25.53 -13.67
C CYS A 435 13.92 24.83 -13.56
N GLU A 436 13.18 24.65 -14.66
CA GLU A 436 11.94 23.85 -14.74
C GLU A 436 12.19 22.34 -14.63
N GLY A 437 13.42 21.89 -14.83
CA GLY A 437 13.78 20.47 -14.75
C GLY A 437 13.51 19.83 -13.39
N GLU A 438 13.35 20.62 -12.32
CA GLU A 438 13.03 20.12 -10.98
C GLU A 438 11.51 20.02 -10.69
N SER A 439 10.64 20.79 -11.36
CA SER A 439 9.19 20.81 -11.07
C SER A 439 8.40 19.69 -11.77
N ASN A 440 8.87 19.22 -12.93
CA ASN A 440 8.12 18.26 -13.76
C ASN A 440 8.37 16.77 -13.44
N ILE A 441 9.23 16.44 -12.47
CA ILE A 441 9.55 15.04 -12.14
C ILE A 441 8.38 14.32 -11.42
N PHE A 442 7.36 15.03 -10.95
CA PHE A 442 6.26 14.46 -10.13
C PHE A 442 4.89 14.30 -10.83
N MET A 443 4.71 14.77 -12.07
CA MET A 443 3.40 14.71 -12.75
C MET A 443 3.22 13.53 -13.72
N GLU A 444 4.28 12.77 -14.05
CA GLU A 444 4.23 11.75 -15.11
C GLU A 444 4.03 10.29 -14.64
N GLU A 445 3.50 10.06 -13.44
CA GLU A 445 3.08 8.72 -12.96
C GLU A 445 1.58 8.56 -12.65
N ARG A 446 0.72 9.48 -13.10
CA ARG A 446 -0.74 9.25 -13.08
C ARG A 446 -1.33 9.11 -14.48
N GLY A 447 -1.39 7.85 -14.92
CA GLY A 447 -2.47 7.32 -15.76
C GLY A 447 -2.56 7.86 -17.19
N GLY A 448 -1.74 7.32 -18.10
CA GLY A 448 -1.84 7.56 -19.54
C GLY A 448 -1.59 6.30 -20.36
N GLY A 449 -2.50 5.32 -20.28
CA GLY A 449 -2.53 4.19 -21.20
C GLY A 449 -3.11 4.61 -22.55
N GLY A 450 -2.25 4.81 -23.56
CA GLY A 450 -2.68 5.15 -24.91
C GLY A 450 -1.54 5.07 -25.93
N GLY A 451 -1.26 3.87 -26.43
CA GLY A 451 -0.24 3.62 -27.46
C GLY A 451 -0.74 3.97 -28.86
N GLY A 452 -0.20 5.04 -29.44
CA GLY A 452 -0.26 5.34 -30.88
C GLY A 452 1.12 5.16 -31.52
N SER A 453 1.30 4.11 -32.32
CA SER A 453 2.57 3.85 -33.02
C SER A 453 2.60 4.57 -34.38
N GLY A 454 3.25 5.73 -34.43
CA GLY A 454 3.69 6.38 -35.65
C GLY A 454 5.18 6.16 -35.87
N LYS A 455 5.56 5.47 -36.96
CA LYS A 455 6.97 5.24 -37.35
C LYS A 455 7.61 6.54 -37.88
N GLY A 456 8.54 7.10 -37.12
CA GLY A 456 9.55 8.06 -37.58
C GLY A 456 10.95 7.54 -37.27
N LYS A 457 11.83 7.43 -38.28
CA LYS A 457 13.21 6.97 -38.16
C LYS A 457 14.15 8.14 -37.80
N GLY A 458 15.06 7.91 -36.85
CA GLY A 458 16.38 8.53 -36.76
C GLY A 458 16.54 9.65 -35.73
N GLY A 459 17.33 9.39 -34.67
CA GLY A 459 17.79 10.39 -33.69
C GLY A 459 18.55 9.74 -32.54
N SER A 460 19.71 10.29 -32.19
CA SER A 460 20.76 9.76 -31.30
C SER A 460 20.30 9.44 -29.86
N LYS A 461 20.89 8.39 -29.26
CA LYS A 461 20.77 8.10 -27.81
C LYS A 461 21.61 9.12 -27.01
N GLU A 462 21.01 10.23 -26.59
CA GLU A 462 21.51 11.01 -25.46
C GLU A 462 20.91 10.47 -24.16
N VAL A 463 21.76 10.18 -23.19
CA VAL A 463 21.36 9.83 -21.82
C VAL A 463 20.96 11.13 -21.14
N SER A 464 19.77 11.18 -20.56
CA SER A 464 19.27 12.32 -19.78
C SER A 464 20.26 12.67 -18.65
N MET A 465 20.89 13.85 -18.73
CA MET A 465 21.76 14.41 -17.68
C MET A 465 20.89 15.15 -16.65
N SER A 466 21.24 15.08 -15.36
CA SER A 466 20.58 15.91 -14.33
C SER A 466 20.86 17.41 -14.55
N ALA A 467 19.92 18.28 -14.14
CA ALA A 467 20.05 19.74 -14.27
C ALA A 467 21.34 20.28 -13.61
N ALA A 468 21.73 19.72 -12.46
CA ALA A 468 23.00 20.01 -11.78
C ALA A 468 24.23 19.74 -12.67
N ALA A 469 24.23 18.64 -13.42
CA ALA A 469 25.32 18.28 -14.31
C ALA A 469 25.36 19.14 -15.58
N MET A 470 24.21 19.60 -16.08
CA MET A 470 24.16 20.60 -17.15
C MET A 470 24.68 21.95 -16.67
N CYS A 471 24.25 22.42 -15.49
CA CYS A 471 24.77 23.64 -14.85
C CYS A 471 26.29 23.59 -14.65
N ALA A 472 26.83 22.49 -14.13
CA ALA A 472 28.27 22.33 -13.93
C ALA A 472 29.05 22.30 -15.25
N LYS A 473 28.54 21.56 -16.25
CA LYS A 473 29.16 21.46 -17.59
C LYS A 473 29.22 22.81 -18.29
N GLU A 474 28.12 23.56 -18.29
CA GLU A 474 28.06 24.84 -18.98
C GLU A 474 28.72 25.97 -18.18
N GLY A 475 28.68 25.91 -16.85
CA GLY A 475 29.43 26.79 -15.97
C GLY A 475 30.95 26.70 -16.16
N LEU A 476 31.50 25.50 -16.35
CA LEU A 476 32.92 25.29 -16.62
C LEU A 476 33.34 25.79 -18.02
N LYS A 477 32.45 25.70 -19.01
CA LYS A 477 32.65 26.27 -20.35
C LYS A 477 32.73 27.81 -20.32
N HIS A 478 32.21 28.44 -19.27
CA HIS A 478 32.21 29.87 -19.03
C HIS A 478 33.17 30.32 -17.90
N HIS A 479 34.16 29.50 -17.53
CA HIS A 479 35.20 29.82 -16.54
C HIS A 479 34.70 30.14 -15.12
N LEU A 480 33.61 29.51 -14.65
CA LEU A 480 33.20 29.63 -13.24
C LEU A 480 34.27 29.07 -12.27
N ASP A 481 34.32 29.63 -11.05
CA ASP A 481 35.18 29.16 -9.96
C ASP A 481 34.88 27.68 -9.65
N HIS A 482 35.92 26.85 -9.62
CA HIS A 482 35.81 25.41 -9.39
C HIS A 482 35.19 25.10 -8.01
N ASN A 483 35.42 25.94 -7.00
CA ASN A 483 34.82 25.80 -5.67
C ASN A 483 33.33 26.16 -5.66
N LEU A 484 32.88 27.02 -6.57
CA LEU A 484 31.46 27.35 -6.75
C LEU A 484 30.74 26.18 -7.44
N VAL A 485 31.33 25.60 -8.47
CA VAL A 485 30.82 24.38 -9.14
C VAL A 485 30.72 23.22 -8.16
N VAL A 486 31.75 23.02 -7.31
CA VAL A 486 31.73 21.98 -6.26
C VAL A 486 30.64 22.24 -5.22
N ARG A 487 30.37 23.51 -4.85
CA ARG A 487 29.28 23.86 -3.93
C ARG A 487 27.90 23.62 -4.56
N LEU A 488 27.70 24.02 -5.82
CA LEU A 488 26.46 23.80 -6.56
C LEU A 488 26.15 22.30 -6.71
N CYS A 489 27.15 21.49 -7.07
CA CYS A 489 26.98 20.03 -7.16
C CYS A 489 26.71 19.37 -5.80
N ARG A 490 27.14 19.99 -4.68
CA ARG A 490 26.89 19.50 -3.30
C ARG A 490 25.58 19.99 -2.69
N SER A 491 25.05 21.15 -3.11
CA SER A 491 23.81 21.71 -2.57
C SER A 491 22.53 21.05 -3.11
N HIS A 492 22.64 20.23 -4.16
CA HIS A 492 21.53 19.43 -4.72
C HIS A 492 21.23 18.16 -3.89
N VAL A 493 20.91 18.31 -2.59
CA VAL A 493 20.42 17.21 -1.75
C VAL A 493 18.90 17.38 -1.56
N SER A 494 18.12 16.54 -2.24
CA SER A 494 16.65 16.42 -2.06
C SER A 494 16.32 15.68 -0.75
N VAL A 495 15.14 15.93 -0.15
CA VAL A 495 14.79 15.47 1.21
C VAL A 495 14.07 14.11 1.25
N ASP A 496 13.67 13.49 0.13
CA ASP A 496 13.00 12.17 0.25
C ASP A 496 13.14 11.21 -0.94
N THR A 497 13.26 9.92 -0.59
CA THR A 497 13.32 8.66 -1.37
C THR A 497 14.67 8.14 -1.89
N LYS A 498 14.80 6.80 -1.87
CA LYS A 498 16.01 5.95 -1.91
C LYS A 498 16.91 6.02 -3.17
N ASP A 499 16.66 6.91 -4.13
CA ASP A 499 17.46 7.04 -5.38
C ASP A 499 18.39 8.28 -5.38
N LEU A 500 18.81 8.70 -4.19
CA LEU A 500 19.08 10.11 -3.86
C LEU A 500 20.46 10.70 -4.23
N ILE A 501 21.44 9.99 -4.80
CA ILE A 501 22.82 10.53 -4.91
C ILE A 501 23.48 10.29 -6.27
N LEU A 502 22.85 10.82 -7.33
CA LEU A 502 23.48 10.91 -8.66
C LEU A 502 24.15 12.28 -8.91
N GLY A 503 23.73 13.36 -8.24
CA GLY A 503 24.20 14.73 -8.51
C GLY A 503 25.73 14.92 -8.46
N PRO A 504 26.40 14.65 -7.33
CA PRO A 504 27.84 14.83 -7.20
C PRO A 504 28.66 13.94 -8.16
N ILE A 505 28.14 12.76 -8.50
CA ILE A 505 28.81 11.78 -9.35
C ILE A 505 28.66 12.12 -10.81
N VAL A 506 27.45 12.49 -11.25
CA VAL A 506 27.24 12.94 -12.62
C VAL A 506 28.02 14.24 -12.84
N CYS A 507 28.15 15.13 -11.84
CA CYS A 507 29.10 16.24 -11.87
C CYS A 507 30.55 15.78 -12.01
N ALA A 508 31.03 14.90 -11.12
CA ALA A 508 32.42 14.42 -11.15
C ALA A 508 32.79 13.69 -12.45
N VAL A 509 31.82 13.00 -13.06
CA VAL A 509 31.97 12.21 -14.29
C VAL A 509 31.81 13.06 -15.55
N SER A 510 30.96 14.08 -15.52
CA SER A 510 30.65 14.93 -16.68
C SER A 510 31.49 16.20 -16.73
N ALA A 511 32.22 16.49 -15.65
CA ALA A 511 33.19 17.57 -15.60
C ALA A 511 34.34 17.32 -16.60
N PRO A 512 34.68 18.28 -17.47
CA PRO A 512 35.86 18.18 -18.33
C PRO A 512 37.15 18.03 -17.50
N PHE A 513 38.19 17.45 -18.14
CA PHE A 513 39.48 16.94 -17.66
C PHE A 513 40.36 17.77 -16.69
N ASN A 514 39.86 18.83 -16.03
CA ASN A 514 40.68 19.80 -15.28
C ASN A 514 40.46 19.84 -13.76
N PHE A 515 39.63 18.97 -13.17
CA PHE A 515 39.58 18.90 -11.71
C PHE A 515 40.83 18.22 -11.15
N ALA A 516 41.44 18.86 -10.14
CA ALA A 516 42.53 18.24 -9.41
C ALA A 516 42.01 17.01 -8.62
N PRO A 517 42.82 15.96 -8.42
CA PRO A 517 42.38 14.73 -7.76
C PRO A 517 41.72 14.93 -6.38
N ASN A 518 42.16 15.91 -5.60
CA ASN A 518 41.58 16.29 -4.32
C ASN A 518 40.18 16.92 -4.43
N GLN A 519 39.89 17.62 -5.53
CA GLN A 519 38.57 18.21 -5.79
C GLN A 519 37.56 17.14 -6.22
N ILE A 520 37.99 16.17 -7.03
CA ILE A 520 37.18 14.98 -7.37
C ILE A 520 36.92 14.15 -6.12
N LEU A 521 37.93 13.96 -5.25
CA LEU A 521 37.77 13.28 -3.97
C LEU A 521 36.74 14.00 -3.09
N SER A 522 36.80 15.34 -3.02
CA SER A 522 35.81 16.15 -2.31
C SER A 522 34.40 16.00 -2.90
N LEU A 523 34.24 15.91 -4.21
CA LEU A 523 32.93 15.68 -4.83
C LEU A 523 32.38 14.27 -4.51
N CYS A 524 33.24 13.26 -4.52
CA CYS A 524 32.83 11.87 -4.31
C CYS A 524 32.80 11.43 -2.84
N SER A 525 33.40 12.17 -1.90
CA SER A 525 33.43 11.82 -0.48
C SER A 525 32.09 11.92 0.25
N GLY A 526 31.06 12.47 -0.40
CA GLY A 526 29.68 12.53 0.11
C GLY A 526 28.73 11.54 -0.55
N ALA A 527 29.22 10.66 -1.43
CA ALA A 527 28.40 9.66 -2.07
C ALA A 527 28.14 8.48 -1.12
N THR A 528 26.88 8.27 -0.71
CA THR A 528 26.42 6.99 -0.14
C THR A 528 26.00 6.05 -1.28
N ASN A 529 25.61 4.80 -1.01
CA ASN A 529 25.24 3.82 -2.05
C ASN A 529 26.36 3.48 -3.08
N GLY A 530 26.07 2.85 -4.23
CA GLY A 530 27.00 2.07 -5.10
C GLY A 530 27.93 2.89 -5.97
N PHE A 531 28.27 4.03 -5.42
CA PHE A 531 28.53 5.26 -6.09
C PHE A 531 29.97 5.71 -5.84
N PRO A 532 30.57 5.50 -4.64
CA PRO A 532 32.01 5.52 -4.47
C PRO A 532 32.72 4.56 -5.43
N SER A 533 32.17 3.36 -5.66
CA SER A 533 32.75 2.38 -6.60
C SER A 533 32.69 2.87 -8.06
N THR A 534 31.58 3.52 -8.43
CA THR A 534 31.40 4.10 -9.76
C THR A 534 32.32 5.32 -9.97
N CYS A 535 32.49 6.16 -8.95
CA CYS A 535 33.45 7.26 -9.00
C CYS A 535 34.89 6.72 -9.11
N ALA A 536 35.26 5.74 -8.29
CA ALA A 536 36.60 5.15 -8.33
C ALA A 536 36.91 4.36 -9.61
N LYS A 537 35.88 3.83 -10.30
CA LYS A 537 35.99 3.20 -11.63
C LYS A 537 36.22 4.20 -12.77
N LYS A 538 35.56 5.36 -12.71
CA LYS A 538 35.56 6.35 -13.80
C LYS A 538 36.70 7.35 -13.73
N VAL A 539 37.27 7.55 -12.55
CA VAL A 539 38.48 8.37 -12.40
C VAL A 539 39.67 7.50 -12.78
N ASP A 540 40.34 7.87 -13.88
CA ASP A 540 41.49 7.16 -14.47
C ASP A 540 42.65 6.95 -13.46
N ASN A 541 43.74 6.29 -13.87
CA ASN A 541 44.96 5.97 -13.11
C ASN A 541 45.59 7.09 -12.25
N SER A 542 45.10 8.33 -12.39
CA SER A 542 45.40 9.51 -11.57
C SER A 542 45.20 9.37 -10.05
N PHE A 543 44.40 8.41 -9.57
CA PHE A 543 44.23 8.17 -8.13
C PHE A 543 45.19 7.10 -7.60
N THR A 544 45.93 7.43 -6.54
CA THR A 544 46.73 6.47 -5.78
C THR A 544 45.84 5.42 -5.12
N SER A 545 46.41 4.24 -4.83
CA SER A 545 45.73 3.16 -4.08
C SER A 545 45.13 3.68 -2.78
N SER A 546 45.85 4.54 -2.06
CA SER A 546 45.41 5.16 -0.81
C SER A 546 44.17 6.07 -0.96
N LEU A 547 44.06 6.85 -2.05
CA LEU A 547 42.87 7.67 -2.29
C LEU A 547 41.65 6.81 -2.61
N LYS A 548 41.82 5.76 -3.43
CA LYS A 548 40.73 4.81 -3.76
C LYS A 548 40.21 4.11 -2.51
N VAL A 549 41.11 3.72 -1.60
CA VAL A 549 40.77 3.15 -0.28
C VAL A 549 39.98 4.15 0.55
N SER A 550 40.43 5.41 0.67
CA SER A 550 39.71 6.42 1.46
C SER A 550 38.30 6.71 0.93
N LEU A 551 38.07 6.56 -0.38
CA LEU A 551 36.76 6.74 -1.00
C LEU A 551 35.81 5.59 -0.65
N CYS A 552 36.29 4.34 -0.71
CA CYS A 552 35.47 3.17 -0.39
C CYS A 552 35.24 2.97 1.12
N ALA A 553 36.10 3.50 1.99
CA ALA A 553 36.02 3.30 3.44
C ALA A 553 34.79 3.99 4.08
N ASN A 554 34.28 5.05 3.44
CA ASN A 554 33.16 5.85 3.94
C ASN A 554 31.80 5.49 3.29
N SER A 555 31.75 4.42 2.49
CA SER A 555 30.49 3.94 1.88
C SER A 555 29.56 3.37 2.95
N GLU A 556 28.30 3.84 3.00
CA GLU A 556 27.30 3.37 3.95
C GLU A 556 26.63 2.06 3.47
N ASP A 557 26.07 2.03 2.25
CA ASP A 557 25.20 0.92 1.84
C ASP A 557 25.88 -0.16 1.00
N PHE A 558 26.84 0.22 0.15
CA PHE A 558 27.53 -0.76 -0.70
C PHE A 558 28.76 -1.18 0.06
N THR A 559 28.75 -2.46 0.44
CA THR A 559 29.81 -3.07 1.22
C THR A 559 31.18 -2.61 0.69
N PRO A 560 32.13 -2.19 1.55
CA PRO A 560 33.48 -1.84 1.09
C PRO A 560 34.12 -2.92 0.21
N VAL A 561 33.66 -4.18 0.35
CA VAL A 561 33.95 -5.32 -0.52
C VAL A 561 33.53 -5.11 -1.97
N GLU A 562 32.28 -4.73 -2.22
CA GLU A 562 31.74 -4.55 -3.57
C GLU A 562 32.34 -3.30 -4.24
N CYS A 563 32.72 -2.31 -3.42
CA CYS A 563 33.55 -1.20 -3.88
C CYS A 563 34.93 -1.69 -4.36
N ILE A 564 35.62 -2.53 -3.58
CA ILE A 564 36.92 -3.11 -3.94
C ILE A 564 36.85 -4.04 -5.15
N SER A 565 35.84 -4.91 -5.24
CA SER A 565 35.69 -5.87 -6.36
C SER A 565 35.56 -5.19 -7.72
N HIS A 566 35.29 -3.89 -7.69
CA HIS A 566 35.10 -3.00 -8.81
C HIS A 566 36.29 -2.07 -9.08
N LEU A 567 37.29 -2.04 -8.19
CA LEU A 567 38.54 -1.32 -8.42
C LEU A 567 39.47 -2.14 -9.34
N PRO A 568 40.30 -1.48 -10.16
CA PRO A 568 41.34 -2.15 -10.95
C PRO A 568 42.35 -2.88 -10.05
N SER A 569 43.10 -3.84 -10.62
CA SER A 569 44.05 -4.76 -9.96
C SER A 569 45.22 -4.11 -9.19
N THR A 570 45.26 -2.79 -9.07
CA THR A 570 46.29 -1.99 -8.39
C THR A 570 46.11 -1.88 -6.86
N VAL A 571 45.00 -2.37 -6.29
CA VAL A 571 44.77 -2.35 -4.83
C VAL A 571 45.50 -3.52 -4.20
N THR A 572 46.40 -3.24 -3.25
CA THR A 572 47.17 -4.28 -2.57
C THR A 572 46.31 -5.03 -1.53
N GLN A 573 46.74 -6.22 -1.14
CA GLN A 573 46.04 -6.99 -0.09
C GLN A 573 46.04 -6.25 1.26
N GLU A 574 47.11 -5.50 1.55
CA GLU A 574 47.23 -4.68 2.76
C GLU A 574 46.23 -3.52 2.76
N ASP A 575 46.02 -2.87 1.60
CA ASP A 575 45.01 -1.83 1.41
C ASP A 575 43.59 -2.35 1.62
N ALA A 576 43.30 -3.56 1.13
CA ALA A 576 42.00 -4.20 1.30
C ALA A 576 41.72 -4.58 2.77
N VAL A 577 42.73 -5.05 3.50
CA VAL A 577 42.63 -5.34 4.94
C VAL A 577 42.41 -4.06 5.73
N LYS A 578 43.13 -2.97 5.41
CA LYS A 578 42.95 -1.67 6.06
C LYS A 578 41.55 -1.13 5.83
N LEU A 579 41.02 -1.25 4.61
CA LEU A 579 39.64 -0.87 4.29
C LEU A 579 38.62 -1.65 5.13
N CYS A 580 38.76 -2.97 5.19
CA CYS A 580 37.84 -3.81 5.96
C CYS A 580 37.93 -3.57 7.47
N ALA A 581 39.07 -3.08 7.97
CA ALA A 581 39.22 -2.68 9.37
C ALA A 581 38.54 -1.34 9.69
N GLU A 582 38.41 -0.45 8.70
CA GLU A 582 37.80 0.88 8.83
C GLU A 582 36.32 0.92 8.37
N ALA A 583 35.81 -0.18 7.82
CA ALA A 583 34.42 -0.31 7.37
C ALA A 583 33.43 -0.13 8.53
N LYS A 584 32.50 0.82 8.39
CA LYS A 584 31.47 1.11 9.41
C LYS A 584 30.22 0.25 9.32
N THR A 585 29.99 -0.38 8.17
CA THR A 585 28.71 -1.06 7.85
C THR A 585 28.89 -2.56 7.58
N LEU A 586 30.10 -3.10 7.77
CA LEU A 586 30.35 -4.54 7.76
C LEU A 586 31.27 -4.98 8.86
N THR A 587 31.02 -6.19 9.35
CA THR A 587 32.01 -6.89 10.17
C THR A 587 33.30 -7.08 9.35
N PRO A 588 34.48 -6.75 9.92
CA PRO A 588 35.76 -6.92 9.21
C PRO A 588 35.98 -8.34 8.70
N ALA A 589 35.44 -9.35 9.39
CA ALA A 589 35.51 -10.76 8.99
C ALA A 589 34.70 -11.06 7.71
N TYR A 590 33.46 -10.56 7.60
CA TYR A 590 32.65 -10.73 6.39
C TYR A 590 33.20 -9.92 5.21
N CYS A 591 33.73 -8.74 5.50
CA CYS A 591 34.39 -7.91 4.48
C CYS A 591 35.56 -8.67 3.85
N ILE A 592 36.39 -9.31 4.68
CA ILE A 592 37.56 -10.06 4.23
C ILE A 592 37.21 -11.39 3.55
N SER A 593 36.22 -12.13 4.05
CA SER A 593 35.81 -13.40 3.44
C SER A 593 35.28 -13.22 2.02
N SER A 594 34.63 -12.09 1.76
CA SER A 594 34.02 -11.77 0.46
C SER A 594 35.02 -11.28 -0.59
N LEU A 595 36.27 -10.94 -0.20
CA LEU A 595 37.35 -10.58 -1.13
C LEU A 595 38.01 -11.80 -1.82
N SER A 596 37.60 -13.02 -1.45
CA SER A 596 37.56 -14.30 -2.20
C SER A 596 38.78 -14.81 -3.00
N THR A 597 39.90 -14.11 -3.20
CA THR A 597 40.93 -14.62 -4.15
C THR A 597 42.39 -14.65 -3.66
N SER A 598 42.72 -14.23 -2.44
CA SER A 598 44.11 -14.35 -1.96
C SER A 598 44.22 -14.74 -0.47
N ARG A 599 45.13 -15.68 -0.20
CA ARG A 599 45.46 -16.18 1.15
C ARG A 599 45.90 -15.01 2.02
N LEU A 600 45.16 -14.73 3.09
CA LEU A 600 45.55 -13.73 4.09
C LEU A 600 46.79 -14.20 4.85
N ALA A 601 47.73 -13.31 5.09
CA ALA A 601 48.84 -13.61 5.98
C ALA A 601 48.32 -13.78 7.41
N GLY A 602 48.90 -14.70 8.19
CA GLY A 602 48.45 -14.98 9.57
C GLY A 602 48.47 -13.76 10.51
N ARG A 603 49.26 -12.73 10.17
CA ARG A 603 49.34 -11.47 10.91
C ARG A 603 48.05 -10.63 10.76
N ASP A 604 47.38 -10.68 9.61
CA ASP A 604 46.15 -9.92 9.33
C ASP A 604 44.92 -10.55 9.99
N ILE A 605 44.87 -11.88 10.04
CA ILE A 605 43.83 -12.64 10.76
C ILE A 605 43.77 -12.24 12.25
N SER A 606 44.92 -11.96 12.87
CA SER A 606 44.99 -11.57 14.29
C SER A 606 44.36 -10.22 14.60
N LYS A 607 44.37 -9.27 13.65
CA LYS A 607 43.73 -7.95 13.80
C LYS A 607 42.21 -8.06 13.70
N CYS A 608 41.71 -8.88 12.79
CA CYS A 608 40.27 -9.09 12.59
C CYS A 608 39.63 -9.93 13.70
N ARG A 609 40.40 -10.79 14.37
CA ARG A 609 39.92 -11.61 15.51
C ARG A 609 39.41 -10.80 16.71
N LYS A 610 39.77 -9.51 16.78
CA LYS A 610 39.32 -8.60 17.85
C LYS A 610 38.00 -7.88 17.52
N ALA A 611 37.54 -7.91 16.27
CA ALA A 611 36.25 -7.34 15.87
C ALA A 611 35.15 -8.39 16.06
N VAL A 612 34.52 -8.40 17.23
CA VAL A 612 33.41 -9.30 17.55
C VAL A 612 32.09 -8.59 17.21
N SER A 613 31.21 -9.25 16.44
CA SER A 613 29.85 -8.75 16.19
C SER A 613 29.05 -8.82 17.50
N VAL A 614 28.51 -7.70 17.97
CA VAL A 614 27.70 -7.61 19.18
C VAL A 614 26.28 -7.23 18.78
N ALA A 615 25.30 -7.93 19.32
CA ALA A 615 23.89 -7.61 19.13
C ALA A 615 23.59 -6.21 19.70
N THR A 616 23.05 -5.31 18.88
CA THR A 616 22.85 -3.90 19.30
C THR A 616 21.51 -3.32 18.89
N SER A 617 20.90 -3.79 17.80
CA SER A 617 19.60 -3.29 17.34
C SER A 617 18.68 -4.42 16.89
N LEU A 618 17.39 -4.11 16.78
CA LEU A 618 16.36 -5.03 16.33
C LEU A 618 15.63 -4.40 15.14
N GLU A 619 15.29 -5.21 14.15
CA GLU A 619 14.46 -4.79 13.01
C GLU A 619 13.14 -5.58 13.03
N LEU A 620 12.01 -4.87 12.91
CA LEU A 620 10.69 -5.50 12.88
C LEU A 620 10.51 -6.29 11.59
N ARG A 621 10.25 -7.59 11.70
CA ARG A 621 10.02 -8.47 10.55
C ARG A 621 8.54 -8.59 10.23
N GLU A 622 7.73 -8.97 11.22
CA GLU A 622 6.33 -9.31 11.02
C GLU A 622 5.54 -9.07 12.32
N VAL A 623 4.30 -8.62 12.15
CA VAL A 623 3.30 -8.48 13.21
C VAL A 623 2.01 -9.09 12.68
N ASP A 624 1.52 -10.11 13.36
CA ASP A 624 0.31 -10.83 12.99
C ASP A 624 -0.62 -10.94 14.21
N TYR A 625 -1.93 -10.99 13.97
CA TYR A 625 -2.96 -11.18 15.00
C TYR A 625 -4.25 -11.68 14.35
N GLU A 626 -5.08 -12.38 15.11
CA GLU A 626 -6.34 -12.93 14.60
C GLU A 626 -7.43 -11.83 14.56
N GLY A 627 -7.96 -11.56 13.37
CA GLY A 627 -9.10 -10.64 13.16
C GLY A 627 -8.78 -9.40 12.31
N ASP A 628 -9.83 -8.61 12.02
CA ASP A 628 -9.72 -7.38 11.19
C ASP A 628 -9.12 -6.19 11.97
N ALA A 629 -9.06 -6.28 13.31
CA ALA A 629 -8.49 -5.29 14.20
C ALA A 629 -7.93 -5.95 15.46
N LEU A 630 -6.85 -5.39 16.03
CA LEU A 630 -6.30 -5.84 17.30
C LEU A 630 -7.23 -5.40 18.44
N LEU A 631 -7.86 -6.34 19.14
CA LEU A 631 -8.74 -6.08 20.28
C LEU A 631 -8.03 -6.34 21.61
N PRO A 632 -8.52 -5.77 22.74
CA PRO A 632 -7.94 -6.03 24.05
C PRO A 632 -7.89 -7.53 24.35
N GLY A 633 -6.79 -8.00 24.91
CA GLY A 633 -6.55 -9.41 25.21
C GLY A 633 -6.26 -10.32 24.01
N THR A 634 -6.33 -9.80 22.77
CA THR A 634 -6.00 -10.61 21.57
C THR A 634 -4.50 -10.87 21.51
N ASN A 635 -4.12 -12.14 21.38
CA ASN A 635 -2.72 -12.53 21.18
C ASN A 635 -2.23 -12.04 19.82
N MET A 636 -1.10 -11.34 19.82
CA MET A 636 -0.36 -10.95 18.64
C MET A 636 0.98 -11.68 18.58
N VAL A 637 1.37 -12.04 17.36
CA VAL A 637 2.66 -12.63 17.02
C VAL A 637 3.58 -11.52 16.49
N VAL A 638 4.71 -11.27 17.16
CA VAL A 638 5.71 -10.29 16.73
C VAL A 638 7.05 -10.97 16.52
N SER A 639 7.60 -10.87 15.31
CA SER A 639 8.93 -11.38 14.97
C SER A 639 9.90 -10.24 14.67
N LEU A 640 11.12 -10.32 15.20
CA LEU A 640 12.18 -9.33 15.03
C LEU A 640 13.48 -9.99 14.59
N HIS A 641 14.23 -9.31 13.72
CA HIS A 641 15.61 -9.66 13.36
C HIS A 641 16.60 -9.03 14.32
N LEU A 642 17.58 -9.81 14.79
CA LEU A 642 18.71 -9.33 15.57
C LEU A 642 19.80 -8.78 14.64
N MET A 643 20.09 -7.51 14.82
CA MET A 643 21.10 -6.79 14.06
C MET A 643 22.34 -6.53 14.93
N ASP A 644 23.51 -6.70 14.33
CA ASP A 644 24.78 -6.33 14.97
C ASP A 644 25.05 -4.83 14.90
N GLN A 645 26.18 -4.38 15.47
CA GLN A 645 26.58 -2.97 15.50
C GLN A 645 26.87 -2.37 14.11
N PHE A 646 26.89 -3.20 13.08
CA PHE A 646 27.11 -2.83 11.69
C PHE A 646 25.82 -2.90 10.87
N GLY A 647 24.67 -3.19 11.51
CA GLY A 647 23.38 -3.34 10.84
C GLY A 647 23.23 -4.66 10.08
N GLN A 648 24.05 -5.67 10.38
CA GLN A 648 23.93 -6.99 9.75
C GLN A 648 23.08 -7.95 10.57
N PHE A 649 22.23 -8.70 9.87
CA PHE A 649 21.39 -9.74 10.46
C PHE A 649 22.24 -10.92 10.96
N ARG A 650 22.20 -11.19 12.28
CA ARG A 650 22.99 -12.24 12.94
C ARG A 650 22.32 -13.61 12.87
N LYS A 651 22.31 -14.22 11.67
CA LYS A 651 21.68 -15.54 11.39
C LYS A 651 22.12 -16.70 12.28
N TRP A 652 23.25 -16.59 12.98
CA TRP A 652 23.82 -17.65 13.81
C TRP A 652 23.56 -17.45 15.31
N ASP A 653 22.93 -16.35 15.71
CA ASP A 653 22.71 -16.01 17.11
C ASP A 653 21.52 -16.79 17.68
N ASN A 654 21.76 -17.50 18.79
CA ASN A 654 20.79 -18.40 19.44
C ASN A 654 20.70 -18.18 20.96
N ASP A 655 21.36 -17.14 21.47
CA ASP A 655 21.68 -16.95 22.88
C ASP A 655 21.42 -15.52 23.36
N THR A 656 20.94 -14.63 22.49
CA THR A 656 20.60 -13.26 22.87
C THR A 656 19.15 -13.19 23.37
N TYR A 657 18.97 -12.60 24.56
CA TYR A 657 17.65 -12.38 25.15
C TYR A 657 17.07 -11.05 24.68
N VAL A 658 15.79 -11.05 24.34
CA VAL A 658 15.04 -9.84 23.99
C VAL A 658 13.80 -9.75 24.88
N SER A 659 13.57 -8.58 25.48
CA SER A 659 12.38 -8.28 26.26
C SER A 659 11.48 -7.25 25.59
N ALA A 660 10.15 -7.44 25.69
CA ALA A 660 9.11 -6.58 25.17
C ALA A 660 8.41 -5.83 26.32
N LYS A 661 8.28 -4.50 26.22
CA LYS A 661 7.68 -3.66 27.27
C LYS A 661 6.80 -2.55 26.67
N LEU A 662 5.68 -2.26 27.31
CA LEU A 662 4.81 -1.13 26.94
C LEU A 662 5.42 0.20 27.41
N ALA A 663 5.40 1.24 26.58
CA ALA A 663 5.85 2.56 26.99
C ALA A 663 4.92 3.15 28.07
N LEU A 664 5.47 3.46 29.25
CA LEU A 664 4.70 3.99 30.38
C LEU A 664 3.98 5.32 30.08
N LYS A 665 4.56 6.17 29.22
CA LYS A 665 3.95 7.44 28.83
C LYS A 665 2.84 7.18 27.81
N GLY A 666 1.59 7.38 28.23
CA GLY A 666 0.41 7.22 27.38
C GLY A 666 -0.25 5.84 27.46
N SER A 667 0.23 4.94 28.33
CA SER A 667 -0.38 3.61 28.47
C SER A 667 -1.72 3.61 29.19
N GLY A 668 -2.14 4.68 29.88
CA GLY A 668 -3.43 4.71 30.59
C GLY A 668 -3.61 3.56 31.61
N GLY A 669 -2.50 3.02 32.12
CA GLY A 669 -2.50 1.84 32.99
C GLY A 669 -2.79 0.52 32.26
N ALA A 670 -2.60 0.45 30.94
CA ALA A 670 -2.63 -0.80 30.19
C ALA A 670 -1.41 -1.68 30.53
N MET A 671 -1.67 -2.98 30.62
CA MET A 671 -0.71 -4.03 30.91
C MET A 671 -0.49 -4.88 29.66
N LEU A 672 0.79 -5.14 29.35
CA LEU A 672 1.17 -6.10 28.32
C LEU A 672 1.14 -7.51 28.94
N GLU A 673 0.33 -8.42 28.45
CA GLU A 673 0.28 -9.81 28.92
C GLU A 673 1.09 -10.74 28.00
N GLY A 674 1.29 -12.00 28.43
CA GLY A 674 2.01 -13.01 27.66
C GLY A 674 3.49 -13.18 27.96
N LYS A 675 4.19 -13.94 27.11
CA LYS A 675 5.64 -14.17 27.22
C LYS A 675 6.40 -12.91 26.79
N ARG A 676 6.87 -12.11 27.74
CA ARG A 676 7.55 -10.82 27.47
C ARG A 676 9.04 -10.93 27.20
N VAL A 677 9.66 -12.07 27.49
CA VAL A 677 11.10 -12.30 27.27
C VAL A 677 11.25 -13.56 26.42
N ASN A 678 12.02 -13.46 25.34
CA ASN A 678 12.36 -14.63 24.54
C ASN A 678 13.80 -14.57 24.04
N VAL A 679 14.34 -15.73 23.64
CA VAL A 679 15.69 -15.86 23.11
C VAL A 679 15.63 -15.91 21.58
N THR A 680 16.68 -15.43 20.94
CA THR A 680 16.87 -15.54 19.49
C THR A 680 17.04 -16.99 19.05
N GLU A 681 16.52 -17.32 17.88
CA GLU A 681 16.77 -18.56 17.15
C GLU A 681 17.12 -18.20 15.70
N ASN A 682 18.33 -18.54 15.29
CA ASN A 682 18.93 -18.16 14.02
C ASN A 682 18.85 -16.64 13.76
N GLY A 683 19.08 -15.85 14.80
CA GLY A 683 19.01 -14.39 14.79
C GLY A 683 17.58 -13.82 14.84
N VAL A 684 16.53 -14.64 14.86
CA VAL A 684 15.15 -14.18 14.92
C VAL A 684 14.61 -14.38 16.32
N VAL A 685 14.00 -13.36 16.91
CA VAL A 685 13.19 -13.53 18.12
C VAL A 685 11.71 -13.40 17.75
N SER A 686 10.89 -14.33 18.24
CA SER A 686 9.45 -14.33 18.00
C SER A 686 8.70 -14.34 19.32
N PHE A 687 7.72 -13.46 19.46
CA PHE A 687 6.80 -13.43 20.59
C PHE A 687 5.42 -13.82 20.08
N ASP A 688 4.84 -14.90 20.58
CA ASP A 688 3.61 -15.52 20.04
C ASP A 688 2.36 -15.29 20.90
N THR A 689 2.55 -14.73 22.10
CA THR A 689 1.53 -14.65 23.14
C THR A 689 1.36 -13.25 23.71
N LEU A 690 1.91 -12.22 23.07
CA LEU A 690 1.78 -10.85 23.57
C LEU A 690 0.35 -10.36 23.38
N SER A 691 -0.23 -9.70 24.37
CA SER A 691 -1.53 -9.04 24.24
C SER A 691 -1.56 -7.78 25.10
N VAL A 692 -2.45 -6.84 24.78
CA VAL A 692 -2.66 -5.63 25.59
C VAL A 692 -4.06 -5.69 26.16
N ASP A 693 -4.20 -5.53 27.47
CA ASP A 693 -5.45 -5.68 28.22
C ASP A 693 -6.49 -4.56 27.99
N LYS A 694 -6.08 -3.43 27.41
CA LYS A 694 -6.91 -2.24 27.22
C LYS A 694 -6.89 -1.73 25.79
N GLU A 695 -7.95 -1.04 25.41
CA GLU A 695 -8.04 -0.28 24.16
C GLU A 695 -7.20 1.01 24.20
N GLY A 696 -6.74 1.46 23.04
CA GLY A 696 -5.97 2.69 22.93
C GLY A 696 -4.82 2.63 21.93
N ASN A 697 -4.00 3.68 21.94
CA ASN A 697 -2.79 3.76 21.12
C ASN A 697 -1.58 3.55 22.03
N PHE A 698 -0.84 2.47 21.81
CA PHE A 698 0.30 2.09 22.61
C PHE A 698 1.58 2.06 21.80
N THR A 699 2.72 2.15 22.48
CA THR A 699 4.03 1.89 21.88
C THR A 699 4.69 0.74 22.63
N LEU A 700 4.95 -0.35 21.93
CA LEU A 700 5.67 -1.52 22.42
C LEU A 700 7.15 -1.35 22.09
N GLY A 701 8.01 -1.33 23.10
CA GLY A 701 9.46 -1.26 22.95
C GLY A 701 10.12 -2.62 23.17
N PHE A 702 11.15 -2.92 22.40
CA PHE A 702 11.94 -4.13 22.50
C PHE A 702 13.38 -3.81 22.94
N PHE A 703 13.94 -4.61 23.83
CA PHE A 703 15.25 -4.38 24.45
C PHE A 703 16.11 -5.63 24.37
N VAL A 704 17.38 -5.48 24.00
CA VAL A 704 18.37 -6.56 23.92
C VAL A 704 19.15 -6.67 25.23
N GLY A 705 19.32 -7.89 25.76
CA GLY A 705 20.12 -8.21 26.96
C GLY A 705 20.94 -9.50 26.79
N GLN A 706 22.04 -9.65 27.52
CA GLN A 706 22.89 -10.86 27.43
C GLN A 706 22.44 -11.96 28.39
N THR A 707 21.71 -11.61 29.44
CA THR A 707 21.13 -12.56 30.38
C THR A 707 19.64 -12.27 30.59
N VAL A 708 18.88 -13.26 31.07
CA VAL A 708 17.47 -13.10 31.44
C VAL A 708 17.32 -11.96 32.46
N GLY A 709 18.19 -11.93 33.48
CA GLY A 709 18.20 -10.89 34.51
C GLY A 709 18.47 -9.50 33.95
N GLU A 710 19.43 -9.32 33.03
CA GLU A 710 19.68 -8.02 32.40
C GLU A 710 18.52 -7.54 31.51
N ALA A 711 17.83 -8.47 30.85
CA ALA A 711 16.67 -8.15 30.01
C ALA A 711 15.43 -7.79 30.86
N GLU A 712 15.30 -8.38 32.05
CA GLU A 712 14.24 -8.13 33.03
C GLU A 712 14.53 -6.89 33.90
N GLU A 713 15.66 -6.84 34.63
CA GLU A 713 16.06 -5.82 35.63
C GLU A 713 16.21 -4.38 35.09
N ARG A 714 16.20 -4.16 33.77
CA ARG A 714 15.86 -2.83 33.21
C ARG A 714 14.40 -2.39 33.51
N GLU A 715 13.69 -3.09 34.40
CA GLU A 715 12.33 -2.81 34.89
C GLU A 715 12.25 -1.63 35.86
N GLU A 716 13.27 -1.35 36.66
CA GLU A 716 13.15 -0.37 37.75
C GLU A 716 14.35 0.60 37.79
N VAL A 717 14.44 1.49 36.79
CA VAL A 717 15.24 2.70 36.96
C VAL A 717 14.28 3.87 37.00
N GLY A 718 13.97 4.29 38.24
CA GLY A 718 13.27 5.53 38.53
C GLY A 718 13.91 6.73 37.82
N GLU A 719 13.13 7.80 37.70
CA GLU A 719 13.51 9.07 37.08
C GLU A 719 14.88 9.60 37.55
N MET A 720 15.97 9.17 36.92
CA MET A 720 17.24 9.90 36.89
C MET A 720 18.19 9.31 35.82
N GLY A 721 18.25 9.99 34.67
CA GLY A 721 19.54 10.24 34.01
C GLY A 721 20.18 9.16 33.13
N GLY A 722 19.42 8.38 32.34
CA GLY A 722 20.03 7.57 31.28
C GLY A 722 19.03 6.65 30.57
N LYS A 723 18.21 7.19 29.67
CA LYS A 723 17.25 6.37 28.92
C LYS A 723 18.01 5.45 27.96
N ALA A 724 18.11 4.16 28.29
CA ALA A 724 18.40 3.15 27.29
C ALA A 724 17.27 3.19 26.25
N ALA A 725 17.58 3.66 25.04
CA ALA A 725 16.62 3.66 23.94
C ALA A 725 16.23 2.21 23.62
N ALA A 726 14.96 1.97 23.30
CA ALA A 726 14.52 0.67 22.82
C ALA A 726 15.29 0.33 21.53
N ALA A 727 15.71 -0.93 21.41
CA ALA A 727 16.40 -1.44 20.23
C ALA A 727 15.47 -1.54 19.01
N ALA A 728 14.16 -1.65 19.24
CA ALA A 728 13.09 -1.43 18.28
C ALA A 728 11.82 -0.93 18.98
N SER A 729 10.91 -0.30 18.24
CA SER A 729 9.60 0.11 18.77
C SER A 729 8.49 -0.13 17.75
N LEU A 730 7.34 -0.60 18.20
CA LEU A 730 6.14 -0.85 17.41
C LEU A 730 4.98 0.00 17.97
N ARG A 731 4.32 0.78 17.11
CA ARG A 731 3.10 1.51 17.46
C ARG A 731 1.88 0.61 17.24
N LEU A 732 1.09 0.39 18.28
CA LEU A 732 -0.09 -0.45 18.28
C LEU A 732 -1.34 0.40 18.46
N ARG A 733 -2.38 0.10 17.69
CA ARG A 733 -3.73 0.64 17.88
C ARG A 733 -4.65 -0.52 18.24
N VAL A 734 -5.03 -0.59 19.51
CA VAL A 734 -5.97 -1.59 20.04
C VAL A 734 -7.36 -0.97 19.97
N GLY A 735 -8.23 -1.54 19.14
CA GLY A 735 -9.59 -1.06 18.92
C GLY A 735 -10.51 -1.38 20.10
N MET A 736 -11.65 -0.67 20.19
CA MET A 736 -12.75 -1.09 21.07
C MET A 736 -13.34 -2.39 20.53
N ASP A 737 -13.62 -3.38 21.39
CA ASP A 737 -14.40 -4.55 20.97
C ASP A 737 -15.80 -4.07 20.56
N PRO A 738 -16.22 -4.25 19.29
CA PRO A 738 -17.54 -3.83 18.83
C PRO A 738 -18.69 -4.51 19.58
N THR A 739 -18.44 -5.69 20.15
CA THR A 739 -19.39 -6.42 21.01
C THR A 739 -19.53 -5.72 22.35
N GLU A 740 -18.40 -5.35 22.96
CA GLU A 740 -18.35 -4.60 24.22
C GLU A 740 -18.94 -3.19 24.07
N ALA A 741 -18.64 -2.46 22.99
CA ALA A 741 -19.25 -1.16 22.71
C ALA A 741 -20.78 -1.24 22.56
N ARG A 742 -21.27 -2.32 21.94
CA ARG A 742 -22.71 -2.58 21.80
C ARG A 742 -23.35 -2.97 23.13
N MET A 743 -22.67 -3.76 23.95
CA MET A 743 -23.14 -4.15 25.29
C MET A 743 -23.08 -2.99 26.28
N ALA A 744 -22.05 -2.13 26.24
CA ALA A 744 -21.98 -0.91 27.03
C ALA A 744 -23.15 0.03 26.72
N GLY A 745 -23.52 0.17 25.44
CA GLY A 745 -24.73 0.91 25.05
C GLY A 745 -26.03 0.32 25.60
N VAL A 746 -26.15 -1.01 25.62
CA VAL A 746 -27.32 -1.70 26.22
C VAL A 746 -27.34 -1.52 27.75
N CYS A 747 -26.18 -1.58 28.40
CA CYS A 747 -26.05 -1.43 29.85
C CYS A 747 -26.35 0.01 30.29
N HIS A 748 -25.84 1.01 29.57
CA HIS A 748 -26.20 2.41 29.78
C HIS A 748 -27.69 2.63 29.56
N GLY A 749 -28.27 2.07 28.48
CA GLY A 749 -29.71 2.18 28.24
C GLY A 749 -30.56 1.57 29.35
N LEU A 750 -30.14 0.43 29.92
CA LEU A 750 -30.81 -0.19 31.07
C LEU A 750 -30.65 0.67 32.33
N PHE A 751 -29.43 1.09 32.65
CA PHE A 751 -29.13 1.92 33.82
C PHE A 751 -29.91 3.25 33.79
N ASP A 752 -29.89 3.96 32.66
CA ASP A 752 -30.63 5.21 32.47
C ASP A 752 -32.14 4.99 32.62
N SER A 753 -32.66 3.88 32.11
CA SER A 753 -34.08 3.52 32.25
C SER A 753 -34.49 3.24 33.70
N PHE A 754 -33.57 2.76 34.55
CA PHE A 754 -33.83 2.50 35.97
C PHE A 754 -33.55 3.70 36.88
N MET A 755 -32.60 4.58 36.54
CA MET A 755 -32.20 5.73 37.36
C MET A 755 -32.97 7.02 37.03
N CYS A 756 -33.35 7.25 35.77
CA CYS A 756 -34.05 8.49 35.38
C CYS A 756 -35.53 8.53 35.81
N SER A 757 -36.05 7.50 36.47
CA SER A 757 -37.41 7.50 37.04
C SER A 757 -37.46 7.94 38.51
N ALA A 758 -36.35 8.37 39.10
CA ALA A 758 -36.24 8.66 40.54
C ALA A 758 -36.33 10.15 40.93
N GLU A 759 -36.34 11.08 39.97
CA GLU A 759 -36.30 12.53 40.25
C GLU A 759 -37.64 13.27 40.11
N ASP A 760 -38.70 12.61 39.64
CA ASP A 760 -40.04 13.20 39.62
C ASP A 760 -40.84 12.76 40.86
N ASP A 761 -41.30 13.74 41.66
CA ASP A 761 -42.06 13.63 42.93
C ASP A 761 -43.44 12.92 42.83
N GLU A 762 -43.73 12.21 41.73
CA GLU A 762 -44.92 11.36 41.63
C GLU A 762 -44.54 9.87 41.81
N PRO A 763 -45.12 9.16 42.79
CA PRO A 763 -44.91 7.73 42.93
C PRO A 763 -45.43 7.02 41.67
N VAL A 764 -44.50 6.52 40.86
CA VAL A 764 -44.80 5.69 39.69
C VAL A 764 -45.61 4.48 40.15
N LYS A 765 -46.91 4.47 39.84
CA LYS A 765 -47.87 3.37 40.08
C LYS A 765 -47.56 2.06 39.32
N VAL A 766 -46.33 1.86 38.86
CA VAL A 766 -45.91 0.67 38.10
C VAL A 766 -45.24 -0.39 39.00
N LEU A 767 -44.96 -0.08 40.27
CA LEU A 767 -44.29 -1.00 41.20
C LEU A 767 -45.18 -1.62 42.29
N ASP A 768 -46.51 -1.63 42.11
CA ASP A 768 -47.40 -2.43 42.98
C ASP A 768 -47.39 -3.93 42.67
N ASN A 769 -46.60 -4.38 41.68
CA ASN A 769 -46.31 -5.78 41.44
C ASN A 769 -44.84 -6.07 41.73
N LEU A 770 -44.55 -6.57 42.93
CA LEU A 770 -43.28 -7.11 43.42
C LEU A 770 -42.69 -8.28 42.57
N GLU A 771 -43.23 -8.55 41.38
CA GLU A 771 -42.85 -9.62 40.46
C GLU A 771 -42.44 -9.11 39.06
N ALA A 772 -42.07 -7.84 38.90
CA ALA A 772 -41.57 -7.32 37.62
C ALA A 772 -40.15 -7.87 37.30
N ILE A 773 -40.07 -9.17 37.03
CA ILE A 773 -38.93 -9.87 36.47
C ILE A 773 -38.80 -9.42 35.01
N SER A 774 -37.77 -8.64 34.72
CA SER A 774 -37.43 -8.34 33.32
C SER A 774 -36.72 -9.55 32.73
N LEU A 775 -37.44 -10.35 31.93
CA LEU A 775 -36.86 -11.45 31.14
C LEU A 775 -36.12 -10.85 29.94
N ILE A 776 -34.80 -10.97 29.91
CA ILE A 776 -34.01 -10.59 28.72
C ILE A 776 -33.39 -11.87 28.13
N PRO A 777 -33.86 -12.33 26.95
CA PRO A 777 -33.33 -13.53 26.31
C PRO A 777 -31.91 -13.25 25.78
N PHE A 778 -30.91 -14.03 26.23
CA PHE A 778 -29.50 -13.84 25.87
C PHE A 778 -28.76 -15.17 25.63
N PRO A 779 -27.65 -15.16 24.85
CA PRO A 779 -26.86 -16.35 24.59
C PRO A 779 -26.13 -16.86 25.84
N SER A 780 -25.90 -18.16 25.87
CA SER A 780 -25.70 -19.03 27.04
C SER A 780 -24.40 -18.87 27.85
N SER A 781 -23.67 -17.76 27.78
CA SER A 781 -22.42 -17.58 28.56
C SER A 781 -22.38 -16.26 29.35
N THR A 782 -22.76 -16.33 30.62
CA THR A 782 -22.72 -15.23 31.61
C THR A 782 -21.31 -14.88 32.10
N LYS A 783 -20.31 -15.74 31.88
CA LYS A 783 -18.93 -15.55 32.36
C LYS A 783 -18.15 -14.38 31.72
N PHE A 784 -18.72 -13.68 30.75
CA PHE A 784 -18.05 -12.62 29.98
C PHE A 784 -18.81 -11.29 29.96
N MET A 785 -19.67 -11.01 30.95
CA MET A 785 -20.33 -9.71 31.02
C MET A 785 -19.60 -8.76 31.98
N PRO A 786 -18.86 -7.75 31.48
CA PRO A 786 -18.24 -6.72 32.31
C PRO A 786 -19.27 -5.83 33.05
N CYS A 787 -20.57 -5.98 32.76
CA CYS A 787 -21.64 -5.23 33.41
C CYS A 787 -22.28 -5.94 34.62
N VAL A 788 -22.01 -7.24 34.85
CA VAL A 788 -22.58 -7.94 36.01
C VAL A 788 -22.11 -7.26 37.29
N ASP A 789 -20.82 -6.94 37.36
CA ASP A 789 -20.24 -6.21 38.50
C ASP A 789 -20.89 -4.83 38.66
N LEU A 790 -21.15 -4.09 37.57
CA LEU A 790 -21.85 -2.79 37.59
C LEU A 790 -23.30 -2.90 38.06
N LEU A 791 -24.03 -3.95 37.65
CA LEU A 791 -25.41 -4.20 38.06
C LEU A 791 -25.48 -4.66 39.53
N GLU A 792 -24.53 -5.49 39.96
CA GLU A 792 -24.37 -5.88 41.37
C GLU A 792 -23.95 -4.68 42.26
N GLU A 793 -23.06 -3.82 41.77
CA GLU A 793 -22.70 -2.54 42.40
C GLU A 793 -23.89 -1.58 42.49
N ALA A 794 -24.76 -1.57 41.49
CA ALA A 794 -26.04 -0.84 41.49
C ALA A 794 -27.12 -1.49 42.38
N GLY A 795 -26.81 -2.61 43.04
CA GLY A 795 -27.65 -3.27 44.02
C GLY A 795 -28.60 -4.32 43.42
N PHE A 796 -28.38 -4.80 42.20
CA PHE A 796 -29.12 -5.90 41.59
C PHE A 796 -28.40 -7.24 41.80
N VAL A 797 -29.10 -8.25 42.31
CA VAL A 797 -28.67 -9.64 42.28
C VAL A 797 -28.98 -10.20 40.89
N VAL A 798 -27.94 -10.59 40.17
CA VAL A 798 -28.02 -11.20 38.85
C VAL A 798 -27.99 -12.72 39.01
N THR A 799 -29.06 -13.43 38.68
CA THR A 799 -29.06 -14.92 38.66
C THR A 799 -29.29 -15.46 37.26
N GLN A 800 -28.67 -16.58 36.92
CA GLN A 800 -28.91 -17.25 35.65
C GLN A 800 -29.91 -18.39 35.86
N SER A 801 -30.94 -18.47 35.02
CA SER A 801 -31.83 -19.62 35.02
C SER A 801 -31.19 -20.84 34.38
N TRP A 802 -31.76 -22.00 34.65
CA TRP A 802 -31.47 -23.27 33.98
C TRP A 802 -31.70 -23.25 32.46
N ILE A 803 -32.41 -22.25 31.90
CA ILE A 803 -32.62 -22.11 30.43
C ILE A 803 -31.62 -21.11 29.80
N GLY A 804 -30.74 -20.52 30.60
CA GLY A 804 -29.74 -19.55 30.13
C GLY A 804 -30.17 -18.08 30.28
N ASP A 805 -31.43 -17.80 30.61
CA ASP A 805 -31.92 -16.42 30.83
C ASP A 805 -31.28 -15.79 32.07
N LEU A 806 -31.03 -14.48 32.02
CA LEU A 806 -30.54 -13.68 33.14
C LEU A 806 -31.71 -13.05 33.89
N TRP A 807 -31.75 -13.21 35.20
CA TRP A 807 -32.76 -12.69 36.12
C TRP A 807 -32.14 -11.61 36.95
N LEU A 808 -32.62 -10.38 36.78
CA LEU A 808 -32.25 -9.25 37.62
C LEU A 808 -33.27 -9.15 38.74
N ARG A 809 -32.84 -9.41 39.98
CA ARG A 809 -33.61 -9.10 41.17
C ARG A 809 -32.94 -7.90 41.81
N SER A 810 -33.65 -6.84 42.21
CA SER A 810 -33.00 -5.88 43.11
C SER A 810 -32.60 -6.66 44.36
N GLY A 811 -31.31 -6.69 44.69
CA GLY A 811 -30.80 -7.40 45.84
C GLY A 811 -31.54 -7.00 47.10
N SER A 812 -31.50 -7.92 48.06
CA SER A 812 -32.10 -7.96 49.40
C SER A 812 -32.14 -6.66 50.23
N GLY A 813 -31.59 -5.55 49.76
CA GLY A 813 -31.90 -4.21 50.26
C GLY A 813 -33.39 -3.89 50.17
N VAL A 814 -34.09 -4.24 49.08
CA VAL A 814 -35.52 -3.85 48.93
C VAL A 814 -36.46 -4.65 49.84
N GLU A 815 -36.17 -5.92 50.13
CA GLU A 815 -36.95 -6.68 51.13
C GLU A 815 -36.75 -6.15 52.56
N ILE A 816 -35.60 -5.53 52.87
CA ILE A 816 -35.39 -4.79 54.13
C ILE A 816 -36.11 -3.41 54.10
N LEU A 817 -36.27 -2.82 52.91
CA LEU A 817 -36.97 -1.55 52.69
C LEU A 817 -38.50 -1.68 52.56
N GLY A 818 -39.05 -2.89 52.69
CA GLY A 818 -40.49 -3.14 52.86
C GLY A 818 -41.08 -2.58 54.17
N LEU A 819 -40.24 -1.97 55.01
CA LEU A 819 -40.64 -1.00 56.03
C LEU A 819 -40.22 0.36 55.52
N GLY A 820 -41.17 1.28 55.31
CA GLY A 820 -40.90 2.63 54.80
C GLY A 820 -39.62 3.23 55.38
N LEU A 821 -38.76 3.75 54.49
CA LEU A 821 -37.47 4.33 54.86
C LEU A 821 -37.65 5.32 56.01
N ILE A 822 -36.81 5.22 57.03
CA ILE A 822 -36.81 6.20 58.12
C ILE A 822 -36.33 7.52 57.54
N THR A 823 -37.26 8.45 57.36
CA THR A 823 -36.98 9.79 56.86
C THR A 823 -36.96 10.81 57.98
N LYS A 824 -36.50 12.02 57.67
CA LYS A 824 -36.37 13.12 58.63
C LYS A 824 -37.73 13.73 59.00
N ASP A 825 -38.74 13.61 58.14
CA ASP A 825 -40.10 14.10 58.37
C ASP A 825 -40.91 13.21 59.33
N MET A 826 -40.52 11.94 59.52
CA MET A 826 -41.14 11.05 60.51
C MET A 826 -40.90 11.54 61.95
N GLY A 827 -41.93 11.44 62.78
CA GLY A 827 -41.85 11.78 64.21
C GLY A 827 -40.93 10.83 64.99
N TYR A 828 -40.38 11.26 66.13
CA TYR A 828 -39.43 10.45 66.90
C TYR A 828 -39.95 9.07 67.32
N TRP A 829 -41.24 8.96 67.65
CA TRP A 829 -41.88 7.68 67.96
C TRP A 829 -41.94 6.75 66.74
N GLU A 830 -42.27 7.30 65.58
CA GLU A 830 -42.41 6.59 64.31
C GLU A 830 -41.06 6.07 63.81
N ARG A 831 -40.00 6.88 63.90
CA ARG A 831 -38.62 6.48 63.54
C ARG A 831 -38.14 5.26 64.34
N LEU A 832 -38.61 5.10 65.58
CA LEU A 832 -38.31 3.93 66.41
C LEU A 832 -39.34 2.79 66.28
N GLY A 833 -40.43 2.99 65.54
CA GLY A 833 -41.53 2.03 65.44
C GLY A 833 -42.26 1.81 66.77
N LEU A 834 -42.52 2.90 67.50
CA LEU A 834 -43.19 2.91 68.79
C LEU A 834 -44.47 3.75 68.76
N GLU A 835 -45.41 3.42 69.64
CA GLU A 835 -46.57 4.27 69.90
C GLU A 835 -46.18 5.43 70.83
N VAL A 836 -46.85 6.58 70.64
CA VAL A 836 -46.67 7.78 71.47
C VAL A 836 -46.95 7.45 72.94
N GLY A 837 -46.02 7.81 73.83
CA GLY A 837 -46.12 7.51 75.26
C GLY A 837 -45.54 6.15 75.69
N SER A 838 -44.84 5.44 74.79
CA SER A 838 -44.15 4.19 75.19
C SER A 838 -43.13 4.44 76.31
N SER A 839 -43.01 3.48 77.23
CA SER A 839 -42.15 3.58 78.41
C SER A 839 -40.65 3.68 78.06
N LYS A 840 -39.83 4.21 78.99
CA LYS A 840 -38.35 4.26 78.85
C LYS A 840 -37.73 2.93 78.44
N ALA A 841 -38.24 1.82 78.99
CA ALA A 841 -37.76 0.49 78.68
C ALA A 841 -38.06 0.10 77.22
N GLN A 842 -39.25 0.45 76.72
CA GLN A 842 -39.65 0.22 75.32
C GLN A 842 -38.81 1.09 74.36
N ILE A 843 -38.59 2.37 74.69
CA ILE A 843 -37.74 3.28 73.92
C ILE A 843 -36.32 2.72 73.78
N LYS A 844 -35.71 2.30 74.90
CA LYS A 844 -34.35 1.71 74.89
C LYS A 844 -34.29 0.41 74.10
N LYS A 845 -35.30 -0.44 74.21
CA LYS A 845 -35.38 -1.72 73.48
C LYS A 845 -35.55 -1.49 71.96
N ALA A 846 -36.41 -0.55 71.57
CA ALA A 846 -36.63 -0.19 70.17
C ALA A 846 -35.39 0.44 69.53
N TYR A 847 -34.75 1.39 70.24
CA TYR A 847 -33.47 1.96 69.81
C TYR A 847 -32.42 0.88 69.60
N PHE A 848 -32.22 -0.03 70.57
CA PHE A 848 -31.26 -1.11 70.43
C PHE A 848 -31.54 -1.97 69.18
N LYS A 849 -32.80 -2.39 68.98
CA LYS A 849 -33.21 -3.17 67.81
C LYS A 849 -32.92 -2.44 66.49
N LYS A 850 -33.33 -1.17 66.38
CA LYS A 850 -33.16 -0.36 65.16
C LYS A 850 -31.69 0.01 64.90
N SER A 851 -30.93 0.26 65.96
CA SER A 851 -29.48 0.54 65.86
C SER A 851 -28.70 -0.66 65.32
N LEU A 852 -29.06 -1.90 65.69
CA LEU A 852 -28.43 -3.11 65.14
C LEU A 852 -28.82 -3.36 63.68
N GLU A 853 -30.05 -3.04 63.32
CA GLU A 853 -30.57 -3.20 61.96
C GLU A 853 -29.83 -2.27 60.98
N TRP A 854 -29.63 -1.00 61.37
CA TRP A 854 -29.08 0.06 60.55
C TRP A 854 -27.62 0.42 60.88
N HIS A 855 -26.91 -0.39 61.66
CA HIS A 855 -25.51 -0.11 62.01
C HIS A 855 -24.63 -0.12 60.74
N PRO A 856 -23.81 0.90 60.48
CA PRO A 856 -22.99 0.98 59.26
C PRO A 856 -22.10 -0.25 59.01
N ASP A 857 -21.62 -0.88 60.09
CA ASP A 857 -20.77 -2.07 59.98
C ASP A 857 -21.49 -3.30 59.40
N ARG A 858 -22.82 -3.37 59.52
CA ARG A 858 -23.62 -4.45 58.91
C ARG A 858 -23.71 -4.30 57.38
N TRP A 859 -23.39 -3.11 56.87
CA TRP A 859 -23.49 -2.74 55.46
C TRP A 859 -22.11 -2.59 54.79
N VAL A 860 -21.04 -3.13 55.39
CA VAL A 860 -19.68 -3.07 54.82
C VAL A 860 -19.58 -3.79 53.48
N GLN A 861 -20.37 -4.83 53.26
CA GLN A 861 -20.45 -5.56 51.98
C GLN A 861 -21.25 -4.80 50.91
N HIS A 862 -21.93 -3.70 51.27
CA HIS A 862 -22.71 -2.87 50.34
C HIS A 862 -22.29 -1.38 50.48
N PRO A 863 -21.12 -0.99 49.93
CA PRO A 863 -20.54 0.35 50.15
C PRO A 863 -21.48 1.51 49.81
N HIS A 864 -22.33 1.35 48.78
CA HIS A 864 -23.30 2.36 48.35
C HIS A 864 -24.49 2.53 49.32
N LEU A 865 -24.85 1.49 50.09
CA LEU A 865 -25.89 1.56 51.14
C LEU A 865 -25.32 1.98 52.49
N ARG A 866 -24.00 1.83 52.70
CA ARG A 866 -23.35 2.18 53.96
C ARG A 866 -23.57 3.64 54.36
N SER A 867 -23.52 4.57 53.40
CA SER A 867 -23.80 6.00 53.64
C SER A 867 -25.27 6.25 54.01
N LYS A 868 -26.20 5.60 53.31
CA LYS A 868 -27.64 5.67 53.62
C LYS A 868 -27.96 5.08 55.00
N ALA A 869 -27.37 3.93 55.33
CA ALA A 869 -27.53 3.29 56.63
C ALA A 869 -26.95 4.16 57.76
N ALA A 870 -25.82 4.84 57.53
CA ALA A 870 -25.27 5.81 58.48
C ALA A 870 -26.23 6.98 58.73
N ASN A 871 -26.83 7.56 57.68
CA ASN A 871 -27.81 8.63 57.82
C ASN A 871 -29.06 8.16 58.60
N ILE A 872 -29.57 6.97 58.31
CA ILE A 872 -30.72 6.40 59.03
C ILE A 872 -30.37 6.13 60.51
N PHE A 873 -29.16 5.62 60.77
CA PHE A 873 -28.66 5.39 62.13
C PHE A 873 -28.57 6.68 62.94
N GLU A 874 -28.18 7.80 62.31
CA GLU A 874 -28.22 9.12 62.93
C GLU A 874 -29.64 9.55 63.28
N LEU A 875 -30.62 9.36 62.37
CA LEU A 875 -32.03 9.69 62.62
C LEU A 875 -32.62 8.85 63.77
N ILE A 876 -32.24 7.57 63.87
CA ILE A 876 -32.63 6.67 64.97
C ILE A 876 -32.03 7.15 66.30
N SER A 877 -30.76 7.56 66.28
CA SER A 877 -30.04 8.09 67.44
C SER A 877 -30.60 9.44 67.89
N GLU A 878 -30.98 10.31 66.96
CA GLU A 878 -31.68 11.56 67.22
C GLU A 878 -33.02 11.32 67.92
N ALA A 879 -33.85 10.41 67.38
CA ALA A 879 -35.13 10.05 67.97
C ALA A 879 -35.00 9.53 69.41
N TYR A 880 -34.02 8.65 69.66
CA TYR A 880 -33.75 8.15 71.00
C TYR A 880 -33.33 9.25 71.97
N ARG A 881 -32.47 10.19 71.55
CA ARG A 881 -32.05 11.32 72.38
C ARG A 881 -33.23 12.24 72.71
N GLY A 882 -34.06 12.55 71.72
CA GLY A 882 -35.26 13.36 71.89
C GLY A 882 -36.19 12.75 72.94
N LEU A 883 -36.58 11.49 72.75
CA LEU A 883 -37.53 10.81 73.65
C LEU A 883 -36.93 10.54 75.05
N SER A 884 -35.64 10.21 75.14
CA SER A 884 -34.99 9.94 76.43
C SER A 884 -34.70 11.22 77.24
N GLY A 885 -34.50 12.35 76.56
CA GLY A 885 -34.25 13.65 77.18
C GLY A 885 -35.52 14.25 77.79
N CYS A 886 -36.64 14.18 77.06
CA CYS A 886 -37.94 14.67 77.52
C CYS A 886 -38.39 14.04 78.84
N MET A 887 -38.14 12.76 79.05
CA MET A 887 -38.56 12.05 80.26
C MET A 887 -37.67 12.31 81.50
N LYS A 888 -36.64 13.18 81.42
CA LYS A 888 -35.91 13.65 82.60
C LYS A 888 -36.55 14.87 83.26
N LEU A 889 -37.44 15.57 82.55
CA LEU A 889 -38.04 16.82 83.02
C LEU A 889 -39.36 16.64 83.78
N GLU A 890 -39.99 15.46 83.73
CA GLU A 890 -41.23 15.15 84.47
C GLU A 890 -41.08 15.06 86.02
N GLY A 891 -39.90 15.39 86.56
CA GLY A 891 -39.69 15.56 88.00
C GLY A 891 -39.80 17.01 88.50
N GLY A 892 -40.00 17.99 87.60
CA GLY A 892 -40.18 19.39 87.95
C GLY A 892 -41.46 19.93 87.33
N GLU A 893 -42.39 20.41 88.15
CA GLU A 893 -43.63 21.06 87.73
C GLU A 893 -43.35 22.24 86.79
N GLY A 894 -43.47 21.99 85.48
CA GLY A 894 -43.23 22.96 84.43
C GLY A 894 -43.40 22.32 83.07
N GLY A 895 -44.65 22.03 82.71
CA GLY A 895 -45.03 21.40 81.45
C GLY A 895 -44.58 22.22 80.24
N GLY A 896 -43.50 21.79 79.61
CA GLY A 896 -43.16 22.09 78.23
C GLY A 896 -43.34 20.80 77.42
N MET A 897 -44.26 20.82 76.46
CA MET A 897 -44.64 19.68 75.62
C MET A 897 -43.41 19.06 74.93
N CYS A 898 -43.14 17.81 75.32
CA CYS A 898 -42.73 16.76 74.41
C CYS A 898 -43.95 15.82 74.22
#